data_AF-O54003-F1
#
_entry.id   AF-O54003-F1
#
_cell.length_a   1.000
_cell.length_b   1.000
_cell.length_c   1.000
_cell.angle_alpha   90.00
_cell.angle_beta   90.00
_cell.angle_gamma   90.00
#
_symmetry.space_group_name_H-M   'P 1'
#
loop_
_entity.id
_entity.type
_entity.pdbx_description
1 polymer ?
#
loop_
_entity_poly.entity_id
_entity_poly.type
_entity_poly.pdbx_seq_one_letter_code
_entity_poly.pdbx_strand_id
1 'polypeptide(L)'
;MVIYTSKFKNSLLDGLGVGHLSYDDQPILCNEVHPTLTLDTFISGGSSGSRPRPRWVYLDISTTNEGISEEFSSNTESKSPLLKVCGVSSKSSEGDGSSFIWFDKYRSVISRLEHSGFVEVERTVLKLRKISKELRSINKQLSRLFLDDRERAKLLSRKRKYLDFARALIGSISKSLTLYADRFFVEVPQDYAKLIQKLGFSSDTLLLHLFVNSGVLEVFLDDNSSHKFRIAYISKVHAGKYHPVKGISKGSQEAKRVLRDLLVLSELLEGSLVSYRSGGVETIHHLIPVRHFVLTAPKELSFSIWASLKKGDSSLFRAFKDAGAKAIKEFLSYLASKEHISGNLLFGFTINVHVTGDKNPFEPHFHIDAIVTFICYDKSSTKWFRLNPLLSESDLKKLRDIWKNVLLSYFGELLSEDTKSKDFDVWAGDNYYSLPLDVPQVFFELKYASRKLFVNFVNYFEQSNFDESSVSDWDFVRFVFEYSNRTERYGFLTNIKRYLSMSCSHLVEKRVQELEEFISRIEFDLSVNGNKMSDSLKRALLERLEYLKDELSELKERGFEYLFERALEKAEELLSNDNLTLERVIHILETLFTALGKSIVNYNFYVELEDVSFREFVDYLYDNHLSDVLVFSDRHRSITIIRLIPPPDGGVPV
;
A
#
# COMPACT_ATOMS: atom_id res chain seq x y z
N MET A 1 -26.09 -1.21 17.96
CA MET A 1 -26.02 -2.37 17.05
C MET A 1 -25.93 -1.81 15.63
N VAL A 2 -24.71 -1.63 15.10
CA VAL A 2 -24.46 -1.11 13.76
C VAL A 2 -23.99 -2.28 12.90
N ILE A 3 -24.76 -2.62 11.86
CA ILE A 3 -24.45 -3.74 10.96
C ILE A 3 -23.67 -3.17 9.77
N TYR A 4 -22.37 -3.48 9.71
CA TYR A 4 -21.53 -3.15 8.56
C TYR A 4 -21.68 -4.25 7.51
N THR A 5 -22.63 -4.10 6.59
CA THR A 5 -22.66 -4.91 5.36
C THR A 5 -21.73 -4.26 4.33
N SER A 6 -20.67 -4.94 3.90
CA SER A 6 -19.93 -4.47 2.72
C SER A 6 -20.92 -4.50 1.53
N LYS A 7 -21.15 -3.35 0.91
CA LYS A 7 -22.10 -3.22 -0.21
C LYS A 7 -21.50 -3.75 -1.51
N PHE A 8 -21.03 -5.00 -1.53
CA PHE A 8 -20.89 -5.73 -2.80
C PHE A 8 -22.26 -6.34 -3.13
N LYS A 9 -23.15 -5.50 -3.66
CA LYS A 9 -24.52 -5.86 -4.03
C LYS A 9 -24.52 -7.07 -4.98
N ASN A 10 -25.12 -8.15 -4.49
CA ASN A 10 -25.58 -9.30 -5.24
C ASN A 10 -26.27 -8.87 -6.54
N SER A 11 -25.74 -9.31 -7.68
CA SER A 11 -26.61 -9.65 -8.80
C SER A 11 -26.63 -11.17 -8.88
N LEU A 12 -27.72 -11.79 -8.42
CA LEU A 12 -27.98 -13.20 -8.67
C LEU A 12 -28.00 -13.39 -10.20
N LEU A 13 -27.22 -14.34 -10.67
CA LEU A 13 -27.25 -14.81 -12.06
C LEU A 13 -28.50 -15.69 -12.19
N ASP A 14 -29.58 -15.10 -12.69
CA ASP A 14 -30.74 -15.85 -13.13
C ASP A 14 -30.34 -16.70 -14.36
N GLY A 15 -30.48 -18.01 -14.20
CA GLY A 15 -30.21 -18.97 -15.26
C GLY A 15 -31.35 -18.92 -16.28
N LEU A 16 -31.08 -18.41 -17.48
CA LEU A 16 -31.80 -18.73 -18.72
C LEU A 16 -30.95 -18.24 -19.92
N GLY A 17 -30.37 -19.20 -20.65
CA GLY A 17 -30.04 -19.16 -22.08
C GLY A 17 -29.27 -17.95 -22.65
N VAL A 18 -27.96 -18.12 -22.85
CA VAL A 18 -27.11 -17.25 -23.67
C VAL A 18 -27.56 -17.35 -25.15
N GLY A 19 -28.26 -16.33 -25.63
CA GLY A 19 -28.43 -16.08 -27.06
C GLY A 19 -27.13 -15.54 -27.64
N HIS A 20 -26.48 -16.33 -28.49
CA HIS A 20 -25.28 -15.93 -29.23
C HIS A 20 -25.59 -14.77 -30.18
N LEU A 21 -25.10 -13.56 -29.86
CA LEU A 21 -24.94 -12.49 -30.84
C LEU A 21 -23.59 -12.68 -31.53
N SER A 22 -23.62 -13.34 -32.69
CA SER A 22 -22.56 -13.32 -33.68
C SER A 22 -22.80 -12.09 -34.57
N TYR A 23 -21.82 -11.21 -34.66
CA TYR A 23 -21.73 -10.18 -35.69
C TYR A 23 -20.60 -10.60 -36.65
N ASP A 24 -20.99 -10.96 -37.86
CA ASP A 24 -20.21 -11.02 -39.11
C ASP A 24 -18.79 -11.62 -39.05
N ASP A 25 -18.71 -12.96 -39.16
CA ASP A 25 -17.74 -13.82 -39.87
C ASP A 25 -16.32 -13.29 -40.25
N GLN A 26 -15.63 -12.54 -39.38
CA GLN A 26 -14.20 -12.23 -39.51
C GLN A 26 -13.49 -12.29 -38.13
N PRO A 27 -12.61 -13.27 -37.87
CA PRO A 27 -11.83 -13.32 -36.65
C PRO A 27 -10.72 -12.27 -36.70
N ILE A 28 -10.96 -11.13 -36.06
CA ILE A 28 -9.93 -10.14 -35.77
C ILE A 28 -9.04 -10.75 -34.68
N LEU A 29 -7.83 -11.20 -35.06
CA LEU A 29 -6.57 -11.03 -34.33
C LEU A 29 -5.48 -11.92 -34.97
N CYS A 30 -4.60 -11.27 -35.74
CA CYS A 30 -3.42 -11.88 -36.35
C CYS A 30 -2.31 -12.07 -35.29
N ASN A 31 -1.76 -13.28 -35.20
CA ASN A 31 -1.00 -13.79 -34.05
C ASN A 31 0.51 -13.41 -33.98
N GLU A 32 1.03 -12.47 -34.77
CA GLU A 32 2.49 -12.34 -34.95
C GLU A 32 3.21 -11.21 -34.17
N VAL A 33 2.60 -10.47 -33.24
CA VAL A 33 3.30 -9.35 -32.55
C VAL A 33 3.18 -9.28 -31.01
N HIS A 34 2.75 -10.33 -30.30
CA HIS A 34 2.71 -10.26 -28.83
C HIS A 34 3.00 -11.60 -28.10
N PRO A 35 4.01 -11.66 -27.20
CA PRO A 35 4.08 -12.70 -26.16
C PRO A 35 3.23 -12.37 -24.93
N THR A 36 2.35 -11.36 -24.99
CA THR A 36 1.37 -11.09 -23.94
C THR A 36 -0.02 -11.50 -24.39
N LEU A 37 -0.51 -12.55 -23.73
CA LEU A 37 -1.92 -12.91 -23.62
C LEU A 37 -2.53 -13.41 -24.94
N THR A 38 -2.23 -14.66 -25.28
CA THR A 38 -3.06 -15.47 -26.16
C THR A 38 -4.50 -15.44 -25.66
N LEU A 39 -5.41 -14.90 -26.48
CA LEU A 39 -6.85 -14.92 -26.25
C LEU A 39 -7.39 -16.37 -26.14
N ASP A 40 -6.61 -17.36 -26.57
CA ASP A 40 -6.88 -18.78 -26.31
C ASP A 40 -6.87 -19.14 -24.82
N THR A 41 -6.20 -18.35 -23.97
CA THR A 41 -6.32 -18.50 -22.50
C THR A 41 -7.69 -18.03 -21.98
N PHE A 42 -8.49 -17.35 -22.82
CA PHE A 42 -9.86 -16.95 -22.52
C PHE A 42 -10.91 -17.85 -23.20
N ILE A 43 -10.59 -18.48 -24.34
CA ILE A 43 -11.56 -19.28 -25.10
C ILE A 43 -11.45 -20.79 -24.79
N SER A 44 -10.29 -21.31 -24.36
CA SER A 44 -10.15 -22.73 -24.05
C SER A 44 -10.47 -23.06 -22.58
N GLY A 45 -11.74 -23.40 -22.33
CA GLY A 45 -12.24 -23.95 -21.07
C GLY A 45 -13.29 -23.04 -20.45
N GLY A 46 -14.53 -23.01 -20.95
CA GLY A 46 -15.47 -24.09 -20.66
C GLY A 46 -16.35 -23.71 -19.47
N SER A 47 -17.43 -22.98 -19.77
CA SER A 47 -18.70 -22.94 -19.03
C SER A 47 -18.64 -22.94 -17.48
N SER A 48 -18.53 -21.76 -16.87
CA SER A 48 -19.37 -21.34 -15.71
C SER A 48 -19.03 -19.91 -15.26
N GLY A 49 -19.82 -18.93 -15.70
CA GLY A 49 -20.34 -17.81 -14.90
C GLY A 49 -19.43 -16.95 -13.99
N SER A 50 -18.10 -16.95 -14.08
CA SER A 50 -17.29 -16.08 -13.22
C SER A 50 -17.30 -14.64 -13.74
N ARG A 51 -18.05 -13.77 -13.06
CA ARG A 51 -17.93 -12.31 -13.16
C ARG A 51 -16.46 -11.86 -13.09
N PRO A 52 -16.11 -10.69 -13.66
CA PRO A 52 -14.75 -10.18 -13.65
C PRO A 52 -14.31 -10.00 -12.20
N ARG A 53 -13.37 -10.84 -11.77
CA ARG A 53 -12.80 -10.82 -10.42
C ARG A 53 -12.18 -9.43 -10.17
N PRO A 54 -12.50 -8.72 -9.08
CA PRO A 54 -11.59 -7.69 -8.61
C PRO A 54 -10.29 -8.42 -8.29
N ARG A 55 -9.22 -8.11 -9.05
CA ARG A 55 -7.92 -8.72 -8.82
C ARG A 55 -7.32 -8.06 -7.58
N TRP A 56 -7.70 -8.54 -6.41
CA TRP A 56 -7.14 -8.13 -5.12
C TRP A 56 -5.67 -8.54 -5.04
N VAL A 57 -4.75 -7.58 -5.02
CA VAL A 57 -3.32 -7.88 -4.85
C VAL A 57 -2.76 -6.94 -3.77
N TYR A 58 -2.20 -7.56 -2.72
CA TYR A 58 -0.94 -7.27 -2.01
C TYR A 58 -0.51 -5.82 -1.66
N LEU A 59 -0.32 -5.51 -0.37
CA LEU A 59 0.58 -4.42 0.09
C LEU A 59 2.00 -4.96 0.33
N ASP A 60 3.05 -4.23 -0.04
CA ASP A 60 4.48 -4.51 0.22
C ASP A 60 4.98 -3.65 1.43
N ILE A 61 6.10 -3.90 2.14
CA ILE A 61 6.86 -2.98 3.07
C ILE A 61 8.31 -3.47 3.30
N SER A 62 8.82 -4.49 2.59
CA SER A 62 10.21 -4.91 2.86
C SER A 62 11.14 -4.39 1.77
N THR A 63 12.04 -3.48 2.13
CA THR A 63 13.23 -3.18 1.35
C THR A 63 14.09 -4.44 1.26
N THR A 64 13.92 -5.21 0.19
CA THR A 64 14.91 -6.19 -0.24
C THR A 64 15.26 -5.86 -1.67
N ASN A 65 16.42 -5.26 -1.84
CA ASN A 65 17.39 -5.51 -2.90
C ASN A 65 18.35 -4.34 -2.83
N GLU A 66 19.56 -4.57 -2.35
CA GLU A 66 20.76 -4.09 -3.02
C GLU A 66 21.98 -4.62 -2.28
N GLY A 67 22.98 -5.00 -3.06
CA GLY A 67 24.05 -5.89 -2.69
C GLY A 67 24.98 -5.39 -1.59
N ILE A 68 25.75 -6.38 -1.18
CA ILE A 68 26.96 -6.38 -0.35
C ILE A 68 28.00 -5.41 -0.95
N SER A 69 28.59 -4.55 -0.12
CA SER A 69 30.00 -4.18 -0.27
C SER A 69 30.50 -3.55 1.02
N GLU A 70 31.62 -4.07 1.48
CA GLU A 70 32.34 -3.80 2.72
C GLU A 70 33.04 -2.43 2.73
N GLU A 71 33.59 -2.14 3.91
CA GLU A 71 34.71 -1.23 4.20
C GLU A 71 34.42 0.17 4.76
N PHE A 72 34.47 0.14 6.10
CA PHE A 72 34.88 1.15 7.08
C PHE A 72 36.17 1.92 6.76
N SER A 73 36.26 3.09 7.43
CA SER A 73 37.44 3.88 7.88
C SER A 73 37.52 5.27 7.23
N SER A 74 37.92 6.37 7.88
CA SER A 74 38.20 6.75 9.27
C SER A 74 38.58 8.25 9.27
N ASN A 75 38.22 9.01 10.33
CA ASN A 75 38.85 10.27 10.82
C ASN A 75 38.82 11.51 9.88
N THR A 76 38.67 12.78 10.29
CA THR A 76 39.09 13.49 11.51
C THR A 76 38.41 14.87 11.60
N GLU A 77 38.45 15.42 12.82
CA GLU A 77 37.95 16.66 13.40
C GLU A 77 38.22 18.00 12.64
N SER A 78 37.26 18.96 12.72
CA SER A 78 37.55 20.33 13.19
C SER A 78 36.30 21.22 13.39
N LYS A 79 36.19 21.68 14.64
CA LYS A 79 35.44 22.78 15.29
C LYS A 79 34.66 23.78 14.42
N SER A 80 33.37 23.96 14.74
CA SER A 80 32.63 25.25 14.63
C SER A 80 31.34 25.22 15.47
N PRO A 81 30.78 26.37 15.90
CA PRO A 81 30.15 26.48 17.21
C PRO A 81 28.60 26.52 17.23
N LEU A 82 28.09 26.11 18.40
CA LEU A 82 26.92 26.63 19.13
C LEU A 82 25.50 26.40 18.58
N LEU A 83 25.01 25.17 18.74
CA LEU A 83 23.60 24.93 19.07
C LEU A 83 23.43 25.05 20.59
N LYS A 84 22.57 25.96 21.04
CA LYS A 84 22.15 26.13 22.44
C LYS A 84 21.64 24.81 23.00
N VAL A 85 22.51 24.06 23.67
CA VAL A 85 22.14 22.94 24.53
C VAL A 85 21.42 23.57 25.73
N CYS A 86 20.09 23.42 25.77
CA CYS A 86 19.35 23.68 27.00
C CYS A 86 19.93 22.78 28.08
N GLY A 87 20.45 23.40 29.14
CA GLY A 87 21.15 22.74 30.22
C GLY A 87 20.29 21.66 30.85
N VAL A 88 20.69 20.40 30.68
CA VAL A 88 20.29 19.32 31.57
C VAL A 88 21.45 19.15 32.52
N SER A 89 21.20 19.46 33.79
CA SER A 89 22.17 19.35 34.86
C SER A 89 22.66 17.91 34.97
N SER A 90 23.99 17.76 34.86
CA SER A 90 24.69 16.55 35.22
C SER A 90 24.62 16.35 36.73
N LYS A 91 23.72 15.48 37.19
CA LYS A 91 23.88 14.79 38.47
C LYS A 91 23.42 13.34 38.35
N SER A 92 24.28 12.47 38.91
CA SER A 92 24.12 11.05 39.22
C SER A 92 23.93 10.09 38.04
N SER A 93 25.08 9.64 37.53
CA SER A 93 25.38 8.22 37.37
C SER A 93 24.93 7.40 38.59
N GLU A 94 24.52 6.15 38.33
CA GLU A 94 24.09 5.08 39.25
C GLU A 94 22.57 5.00 39.51
N GLY A 95 21.90 4.11 38.76
CA GLY A 95 20.55 3.63 39.09
C GLY A 95 19.58 3.38 37.93
N ASP A 96 20.04 3.25 36.68
CA ASP A 96 19.16 3.38 35.50
C ASP A 96 18.38 2.10 35.09
N GLY A 97 18.35 1.07 35.95
CA GLY A 97 17.52 -0.12 35.70
C GLY A 97 16.02 0.20 35.72
N SER A 98 15.60 1.18 36.53
CA SER A 98 14.19 1.56 36.65
C SER A 98 13.66 2.36 35.46
N SER A 99 14.51 3.20 34.83
CA SER A 99 14.07 4.05 33.72
C SER A 99 13.84 3.23 32.45
N PHE A 100 14.70 2.24 32.16
CA PHE A 100 14.57 1.39 30.98
C PHE A 100 13.33 0.51 31.02
N ILE A 101 12.92 0.02 32.21
CA ILE A 101 11.69 -0.77 32.38
C ILE A 101 10.49 -0.03 31.78
N TRP A 102 10.40 1.29 31.92
CA TRP A 102 9.29 2.07 31.34
C TRP A 102 9.36 2.21 29.82
N PHE A 103 10.56 2.31 29.25
CA PHE A 103 10.74 2.28 27.79
C PHE A 103 10.35 0.93 27.19
N ASP A 104 10.60 -0.16 27.92
CA ASP A 104 10.35 -1.53 27.47
C ASP A 104 8.87 -1.94 27.62
N LYS A 105 8.29 -1.68 28.79
CA LYS A 105 6.98 -2.21 29.22
C LYS A 105 5.83 -1.86 28.29
N TYR A 106 5.78 -0.64 27.76
CA TYR A 106 4.60 -0.13 27.07
C TYR A 106 4.81 0.21 25.59
N ARG A 107 5.94 -0.20 25.00
CA ARG A 107 6.28 0.12 23.60
C ARG A 107 5.52 -0.71 22.57
N SER A 108 4.98 -1.87 22.91
CA SER A 108 4.37 -2.74 21.89
C SER A 108 3.33 -3.69 22.48
N VAL A 109 2.53 -4.31 21.62
CA VAL A 109 1.55 -5.34 21.99
C VAL A 109 2.26 -6.54 22.63
N ILE A 110 3.35 -7.03 22.04
CA ILE A 110 4.09 -8.16 22.59
C ILE A 110 4.62 -7.85 23.98
N SER A 111 5.32 -6.72 24.16
CA SER A 111 5.84 -6.37 25.48
C SER A 111 4.72 -6.31 26.53
N ARG A 112 3.55 -5.75 26.18
CA ARG A 112 2.42 -5.67 27.11
C ARG A 112 1.86 -7.04 27.47
N LEU A 113 1.66 -7.92 26.49
CA LEU A 113 1.16 -9.27 26.71
C LEU A 113 2.15 -10.09 27.55
N GLU A 114 3.45 -9.99 27.28
CA GLU A 114 4.51 -10.64 28.07
C GLU A 114 4.50 -10.16 29.52
N HIS A 115 4.33 -8.85 29.76
CA HIS A 115 4.19 -8.30 31.10
C HIS A 115 2.90 -8.75 31.80
N SER A 116 1.84 -9.04 31.04
CA SER A 116 0.61 -9.64 31.55
C SER A 116 0.72 -11.15 31.77
N GLY A 117 1.87 -11.79 31.48
CA GLY A 117 2.14 -13.20 31.71
C GLY A 117 1.95 -14.11 30.49
N PHE A 118 1.59 -13.57 29.32
CA PHE A 118 1.51 -14.38 28.10
C PHE A 118 2.91 -14.81 27.65
N VAL A 119 3.02 -16.03 27.12
CA VAL A 119 4.29 -16.59 26.64
C VAL A 119 4.19 -16.91 25.15
N GLU A 120 5.18 -16.46 24.38
CA GLU A 120 5.33 -16.83 22.96
C GLU A 120 5.69 -18.31 22.85
N VAL A 121 4.83 -19.09 22.19
CA VAL A 121 5.04 -20.53 21.97
C VAL A 121 5.37 -20.86 20.52
N GLU A 122 4.96 -20.01 19.59
CA GLU A 122 5.18 -20.24 18.16
C GLU A 122 5.26 -18.91 17.41
N ARG A 123 6.21 -18.81 16.48
CA ARG A 123 6.32 -17.69 15.54
C ARG A 123 6.50 -18.23 14.13
N THR A 124 5.51 -17.97 13.28
CA THR A 124 5.47 -18.45 11.90
C THR A 124 5.38 -17.28 10.93
N VAL A 125 6.29 -17.21 9.96
CA VAL A 125 6.30 -16.14 8.93
C VAL A 125 5.66 -16.64 7.63
N LEU A 126 4.55 -16.02 7.26
CA LEU A 126 3.74 -16.35 6.10
C LEU A 126 4.02 -15.39 4.93
N LYS A 127 4.81 -15.80 3.94
CA LYS A 127 4.97 -15.03 2.68
C LYS A 127 3.79 -15.30 1.73
N LEU A 128 2.70 -14.53 1.87
CA LEU A 128 1.43 -14.72 1.13
C LEU A 128 1.64 -14.94 -0.38
N ARG A 129 2.40 -14.07 -1.05
CA ARG A 129 2.66 -14.17 -2.50
C ARG A 129 3.40 -15.45 -2.89
N LYS A 130 4.30 -15.94 -2.03
CA LYS A 130 5.05 -17.18 -2.27
C LYS A 130 4.10 -18.37 -2.32
N ILE A 131 3.13 -18.44 -1.40
CA ILE A 131 2.13 -19.53 -1.37
C ILE A 131 1.30 -19.51 -2.65
N SER A 132 0.69 -18.38 -2.98
CA SER A 132 -0.17 -18.26 -4.17
C SER A 132 0.59 -18.47 -5.49
N LYS A 133 1.85 -18.03 -5.58
CA LYS A 133 2.70 -18.24 -6.77
C LYS A 133 3.08 -19.71 -6.91
N GLU A 134 3.49 -20.36 -5.81
CA GLU A 134 3.88 -21.77 -5.82
C GLU A 134 2.70 -22.68 -6.16
N LEU A 135 1.52 -22.45 -5.58
CA LEU A 135 0.34 -23.24 -5.89
C LEU A 135 -0.12 -23.09 -7.36
N ARG A 136 -0.08 -21.86 -7.89
CA ARG A 136 -0.35 -21.63 -9.33
C ARG A 136 0.69 -22.32 -10.22
N SER A 137 1.96 -22.24 -9.87
CA SER A 137 3.04 -22.92 -10.59
C SER A 137 2.85 -24.44 -10.57
N ILE A 138 2.54 -25.01 -9.41
CA ILE A 138 2.28 -26.45 -9.26
C ILE A 138 1.06 -26.87 -10.09
N ASN A 139 -0.04 -26.13 -10.03
CA ASN A 139 -1.24 -26.44 -10.82
C ASN A 139 -0.96 -26.35 -12.33
N LYS A 140 -0.24 -25.32 -12.79
CA LYS A 140 0.16 -25.17 -14.19
C LYS A 140 1.10 -26.29 -14.66
N GLN A 141 1.98 -26.76 -13.78
CA GLN A 141 2.83 -27.91 -14.10
C GLN A 141 1.98 -29.17 -14.18
N LEU A 142 1.16 -29.47 -13.18
CA LEU A 142 0.28 -30.64 -13.14
C LEU A 142 -0.70 -30.73 -14.32
N SER A 143 -1.01 -29.62 -15.00
CA SER A 143 -1.85 -29.60 -16.21
C SER A 143 -1.11 -29.95 -17.50
N ARG A 144 0.22 -30.16 -17.48
CA ARG A 144 0.97 -30.58 -18.67
C ARG A 144 0.66 -32.04 -19.00
N LEU A 145 0.42 -32.32 -20.28
CA LEU A 145 0.05 -33.65 -20.79
C LEU A 145 1.15 -34.71 -20.55
N PHE A 146 2.42 -34.34 -20.69
CA PHE A 146 3.57 -35.24 -20.63
C PHE A 146 4.37 -35.07 -19.33
N LEU A 147 3.73 -35.34 -18.19
CA LEU A 147 4.41 -35.39 -16.90
C LEU A 147 4.69 -36.84 -16.54
N ASP A 148 5.96 -37.16 -16.27
CA ASP A 148 6.29 -38.48 -15.72
C ASP A 148 5.71 -38.66 -14.31
N ASP A 149 5.50 -39.91 -13.91
CA ASP A 149 4.86 -40.24 -12.63
C ASP A 149 5.67 -39.74 -11.41
N ARG A 150 6.99 -39.66 -11.53
CA ARG A 150 7.88 -39.24 -10.44
C ARG A 150 7.77 -37.73 -10.21
N GLU A 151 7.78 -36.94 -11.27
CA GLU A 151 7.56 -35.50 -11.26
C GLU A 151 6.15 -35.18 -10.79
N ARG A 152 5.14 -35.90 -11.28
CA ARG A 152 3.75 -35.77 -10.82
C ARG A 152 3.63 -36.04 -9.33
N ALA A 153 4.20 -37.13 -8.83
CA ALA A 153 4.21 -37.46 -7.40
C ALA A 153 4.91 -36.38 -6.56
N LYS A 154 6.05 -35.85 -7.04
CA LYS A 154 6.78 -34.75 -6.38
C LYS A 154 5.94 -33.48 -6.30
N LEU A 155 5.27 -33.09 -7.38
CA LEU A 155 4.39 -31.92 -7.43
C LEU A 155 3.17 -32.09 -6.52
N LEU A 156 2.53 -33.26 -6.52
CA LEU A 156 1.40 -33.56 -5.65
C LEU A 156 1.80 -33.55 -4.17
N SER A 157 2.97 -34.12 -3.82
CA SER A 157 3.51 -34.05 -2.46
C SER A 157 3.77 -32.61 -2.01
N ARG A 158 4.37 -31.78 -2.89
CA ARG A 158 4.58 -30.36 -2.62
C ARG A 158 3.28 -29.59 -2.46
N LYS A 159 2.26 -29.86 -3.31
CA LYS A 159 0.91 -29.29 -3.20
C LYS A 159 0.28 -29.65 -1.86
N ARG A 160 0.36 -30.93 -1.46
CA ARG A 160 -0.18 -31.44 -0.20
C ARG A 160 0.42 -30.72 1.01
N LYS A 161 1.73 -30.45 1.02
CA LYS A 161 2.37 -29.66 2.09
C LYS A 161 1.75 -28.27 2.28
N TYR A 162 1.45 -27.56 1.18
CA TYR A 162 0.80 -26.24 1.26
C TYR A 162 -0.66 -26.35 1.70
N LEU A 163 -1.38 -27.38 1.25
CA LEU A 163 -2.76 -27.64 1.67
C LEU A 163 -2.85 -27.93 3.18
N ASP A 164 -2.00 -28.82 3.67
CA ASP A 164 -2.01 -29.22 5.08
C ASP A 164 -1.61 -28.05 5.98
N PHE A 165 -0.64 -27.24 5.55
CA PHE A 165 -0.30 -25.97 6.22
C PHE A 165 -1.48 -24.99 6.25
N ALA A 166 -2.17 -24.77 5.13
CA ALA A 166 -3.32 -23.86 5.07
C ALA A 166 -4.49 -24.35 5.96
N ARG A 167 -4.78 -25.66 5.97
CA ARG A 167 -5.79 -26.26 6.85
C ARG A 167 -5.44 -26.10 8.32
N ALA A 168 -4.20 -26.40 8.69
CA ALA A 168 -3.74 -26.27 10.07
C ALA A 168 -3.85 -24.81 10.53
N LEU A 169 -3.46 -23.86 9.68
CA LEU A 169 -3.51 -22.45 10.03
C LEU A 169 -4.94 -21.93 10.14
N ILE A 170 -5.84 -22.24 9.19
CA ILE A 170 -7.27 -21.90 9.30
C ILE A 170 -7.87 -22.50 10.58
N GLY A 171 -7.54 -23.76 10.88
CA GLY A 171 -8.00 -24.42 12.10
C GLY A 171 -7.51 -23.74 13.38
N SER A 172 -6.29 -23.20 13.37
CA SER A 172 -5.75 -22.39 14.47
C SER A 172 -6.50 -21.07 14.62
N ILE A 173 -6.66 -20.32 13.51
CA ILE A 173 -7.38 -19.04 13.48
C ILE A 173 -8.84 -19.19 13.96
N SER A 174 -9.52 -20.28 13.57
CA SER A 174 -10.91 -20.54 14.00
C SER A 174 -11.05 -20.88 15.49
N LYS A 175 -9.98 -21.33 16.16
CA LYS A 175 -10.01 -21.72 17.58
C LYS A 175 -9.45 -20.64 18.51
N SER A 176 -8.68 -19.70 17.97
CA SER A 176 -8.04 -18.62 18.71
C SER A 176 -8.76 -17.29 18.49
N LEU A 177 -8.53 -16.34 19.39
CA LEU A 177 -8.78 -14.95 19.06
C LEU A 177 -7.59 -14.44 18.25
N THR A 178 -7.85 -13.82 17.10
CA THR A 178 -6.80 -13.28 16.24
C THR A 178 -6.73 -11.76 16.33
N LEU A 179 -5.64 -11.20 16.84
CA LEU A 179 -5.37 -9.77 16.88
C LEU A 179 -4.55 -9.36 15.65
N TYR A 180 -5.16 -8.65 14.72
CA TYR A 180 -4.50 -8.07 13.56
C TYR A 180 -3.96 -6.66 13.86
N ALA A 181 -2.68 -6.43 13.58
CA ALA A 181 -2.04 -5.13 13.71
C ALA A 181 -0.82 -4.97 12.79
N ASP A 182 -0.52 -3.73 12.38
CA ASP A 182 0.75 -3.40 11.72
C ASP A 182 1.92 -3.74 12.65
N ARG A 183 3.03 -4.24 12.07
CA ARG A 183 4.17 -4.75 12.83
C ARG A 183 4.69 -3.81 13.92
N PHE A 184 4.60 -2.50 13.70
CA PHE A 184 5.14 -1.51 14.63
C PHE A 184 4.24 -1.27 15.83
N PHE A 185 2.99 -1.73 15.80
CA PHE A 185 2.19 -1.90 17.02
C PHE A 185 2.60 -3.17 17.76
N VAL A 186 2.92 -4.22 16.99
CA VAL A 186 3.18 -5.55 17.55
C VAL A 186 4.49 -5.61 18.29
N GLU A 187 5.57 -5.11 17.68
CA GLU A 187 6.93 -5.29 18.17
C GLU A 187 7.77 -4.04 17.86
N VAL A 188 8.45 -3.52 18.88
CA VAL A 188 9.44 -2.44 18.75
C VAL A 188 10.75 -2.95 19.34
N PRO A 189 11.88 -2.91 18.60
CA PRO A 189 13.15 -3.44 19.08
C PRO A 189 13.64 -2.76 20.36
N GLN A 190 14.25 -3.53 21.25
CA GLN A 190 14.81 -3.04 22.51
C GLN A 190 15.94 -2.04 22.27
N ASP A 191 16.79 -2.29 21.27
CA ASP A 191 17.91 -1.42 20.90
C ASP A 191 17.48 -0.06 20.33
N TYR A 192 16.30 0.01 19.69
CA TYR A 192 15.70 1.30 19.35
C TYR A 192 15.38 2.10 20.61
N ALA A 193 14.81 1.48 21.64
CA ALA A 193 14.53 2.16 22.90
C ALA A 193 15.80 2.65 23.61
N LYS A 194 16.89 1.88 23.54
CA LYS A 194 18.21 2.33 24.03
C LYS A 194 18.71 3.56 23.28
N LEU A 195 18.57 3.60 21.94
CA LEU A 195 18.90 4.80 21.16
C LEU A 195 18.07 6.01 21.60
N ILE A 196 16.77 5.85 21.82
CA ILE A 196 15.90 6.96 22.29
C ILE A 196 16.35 7.50 23.64
N GLN A 197 16.62 6.62 24.60
CA GLN A 197 17.15 6.99 25.91
C GLN A 197 18.48 7.74 25.75
N LYS A 198 19.38 7.23 24.90
CA LYS A 198 20.68 7.85 24.64
C LYS A 198 20.59 9.23 23.99
N LEU A 199 19.60 9.45 23.13
CA LEU A 199 19.32 10.77 22.54
C LEU A 199 18.80 11.79 23.57
N GLY A 200 18.50 11.35 24.81
CA GLY A 200 18.04 12.18 25.91
C GLY A 200 16.52 12.41 25.90
N PHE A 201 15.76 11.59 25.18
CA PHE A 201 14.30 11.66 25.16
C PHE A 201 13.70 10.90 26.35
N SER A 202 12.50 11.29 26.79
CA SER A 202 11.78 10.60 27.87
C SER A 202 11.11 9.30 27.39
N SER A 203 10.80 8.40 28.32
CA SER A 203 10.06 7.15 28.06
C SER A 203 8.70 7.39 27.41
N ASP A 204 8.03 8.50 27.75
CA ASP A 204 6.75 8.91 27.15
C ASP A 204 6.83 9.07 25.62
N THR A 205 8.02 9.30 25.06
CA THR A 205 8.19 9.39 23.61
C THR A 205 8.02 8.05 22.88
N LEU A 206 8.05 6.93 23.60
CA LEU A 206 7.79 5.57 23.12
C LEU A 206 6.54 4.92 23.74
N LEU A 207 5.77 5.65 24.55
CA LEU A 207 4.55 5.13 25.14
C LEU A 207 3.48 4.85 24.06
N LEU A 208 2.78 3.72 24.14
CA LEU A 208 1.79 3.33 23.13
C LEU A 208 0.45 2.90 23.75
N HIS A 209 -0.55 3.77 23.86
CA HIS A 209 -1.91 3.37 24.23
C HIS A 209 -2.69 2.90 22.99
N LEU A 210 -3.38 1.77 23.13
CA LEU A 210 -4.11 1.12 22.06
C LEU A 210 -5.56 0.90 22.50
N PHE A 211 -6.46 1.05 21.55
CA PHE A 211 -7.85 0.63 21.66
C PHE A 211 -8.14 -0.38 20.57
N VAL A 212 -9.02 -1.32 20.87
CA VAL A 212 -9.26 -2.50 20.05
C VAL A 212 -10.75 -2.61 19.76
N ASN A 213 -11.06 -2.90 18.50
CA ASN A 213 -12.36 -3.46 18.14
C ASN A 213 -12.20 -4.98 18.08
N SER A 214 -13.13 -5.73 18.64
CA SER A 214 -13.17 -7.19 18.59
C SER A 214 -14.55 -7.66 18.18
N GLY A 215 -14.62 -8.72 17.40
CA GLY A 215 -15.88 -9.24 16.92
C GLY A 215 -15.77 -10.54 16.16
N VAL A 216 -16.89 -10.94 15.56
CA VAL A 216 -17.00 -12.16 14.75
C VAL A 216 -17.03 -11.81 13.27
N LEU A 217 -16.03 -12.27 12.54
CA LEU A 217 -15.97 -12.25 11.09
C LEU A 217 -16.57 -13.55 10.54
N GLU A 218 -17.70 -13.46 9.86
CA GLU A 218 -18.29 -14.57 9.12
C GLU A 218 -17.96 -14.42 7.63
N VAL A 219 -17.27 -15.40 7.05
CA VAL A 219 -16.98 -15.46 5.62
C VAL A 219 -17.85 -16.52 4.95
N PHE A 220 -18.31 -16.22 3.74
CA PHE A 220 -19.09 -17.11 2.90
C PHE A 220 -18.25 -17.53 1.70
N LEU A 221 -18.25 -18.81 1.37
CA LEU A 221 -17.43 -19.39 0.32
C LEU A 221 -18.26 -19.78 -0.91
N ASP A 222 -17.60 -19.96 -2.04
CA ASP A 222 -18.20 -20.36 -3.33
C ASP A 222 -18.84 -21.76 -3.35
N ASP A 223 -18.54 -22.60 -2.36
CA ASP A 223 -19.18 -23.91 -2.15
C ASP A 223 -20.39 -23.84 -1.20
N ASN A 224 -20.91 -22.64 -0.93
CA ASN A 224 -21.99 -22.34 0.02
C ASN A 224 -21.66 -22.67 1.49
N SER A 225 -20.40 -22.99 1.83
CA SER A 225 -19.98 -23.11 3.23
C SER A 225 -19.69 -21.72 3.84
N SER A 226 -19.81 -21.61 5.17
CA SER A 226 -19.40 -20.42 5.91
C SER A 226 -18.44 -20.77 7.04
N HIS A 227 -17.57 -19.81 7.39
CA HIS A 227 -16.63 -19.92 8.49
C HIS A 227 -16.69 -18.67 9.36
N LYS A 228 -16.64 -18.86 10.68
CA LYS A 228 -16.61 -17.78 11.67
C LYS A 228 -15.23 -17.69 12.30
N PHE A 229 -14.72 -16.47 12.43
CA PHE A 229 -13.44 -16.15 13.06
C PHE A 229 -13.62 -15.06 14.10
N ARG A 230 -12.99 -15.20 15.27
CA ARG A 230 -12.91 -14.11 16.26
C ARG A 230 -11.72 -13.24 15.92
N ILE A 231 -12.00 -12.04 15.42
CA ILE A 231 -10.99 -11.09 14.95
C ILE A 231 -11.04 -9.85 15.82
N ALA A 232 -9.87 -9.41 16.26
CA ALA A 232 -9.64 -8.13 16.88
C ALA A 232 -8.65 -7.30 16.05
N TYR A 233 -8.79 -5.98 16.06
CA TYR A 233 -7.83 -5.08 15.41
C TYR A 233 -7.72 -3.74 16.15
N ILE A 234 -6.59 -3.05 15.96
CA ILE A 234 -6.35 -1.74 16.58
C ILE A 234 -7.25 -0.68 15.94
N SER A 235 -8.19 -0.14 16.70
CA SER A 235 -9.14 0.89 16.23
C SER A 235 -8.60 2.32 16.46
N LYS A 236 -7.99 2.57 17.62
CA LYS A 236 -7.40 3.87 17.99
C LYS A 236 -6.04 3.70 18.63
N VAL A 237 -5.20 4.72 18.48
CA VAL A 237 -3.85 4.74 19.06
C VAL A 237 -3.47 6.12 19.58
N HIS A 238 -2.90 6.16 20.78
CA HIS A 238 -2.12 7.28 21.28
C HIS A 238 -0.68 6.83 21.49
N ALA A 239 0.18 7.25 20.58
CA ALA A 239 1.59 6.90 20.58
C ALA A 239 2.46 8.14 20.88
N GLY A 240 3.56 7.93 21.59
CA GLY A 240 4.57 8.93 21.86
C GLY A 240 5.21 9.47 20.57
N LYS A 241 5.82 10.65 20.65
CA LYS A 241 6.34 11.41 19.49
C LYS A 241 7.25 10.59 18.57
N TYR A 242 8.08 9.73 19.15
CA TYR A 242 9.11 8.95 18.45
C TYR A 242 8.78 7.45 18.39
N HIS A 243 7.57 7.08 18.76
CA HIS A 243 7.10 5.73 18.54
C HIS A 243 6.98 5.45 17.02
N PRO A 244 7.44 4.31 16.49
CA PRO A 244 7.39 4.01 15.05
C PRO A 244 6.00 4.15 14.44
N VAL A 245 4.96 3.79 15.19
CA VAL A 245 3.56 3.99 14.78
C VAL A 245 3.26 5.44 14.43
N LYS A 246 3.77 6.45 15.16
CA LYS A 246 3.57 7.86 14.77
C LYS A 246 4.26 8.18 13.45
N GLY A 247 5.41 7.57 13.21
CA GLY A 247 6.14 7.72 11.96
C GLY A 247 5.38 7.17 10.76
N ILE A 248 4.75 6.00 10.93
CA ILE A 248 3.94 5.34 9.91
C ILE A 248 2.55 5.97 9.77
N SER A 249 1.93 6.42 10.87
CA SER A 249 0.60 7.04 10.83
C SER A 249 0.61 8.35 10.04
N LYS A 250 1.69 9.14 10.17
CA LYS A 250 1.89 10.33 9.34
C LYS A 250 1.97 9.96 7.86
N GLY A 251 2.76 8.93 7.52
CA GLY A 251 2.83 8.44 6.15
C GLY A 251 1.49 7.93 5.63
N SER A 252 0.71 7.27 6.48
CA SER A 252 -0.63 6.76 6.17
C SER A 252 -1.61 7.88 5.86
N GLN A 253 -1.63 8.95 6.66
CA GLN A 253 -2.50 10.11 6.42
C GLN A 253 -2.19 10.78 5.08
N GLU A 254 -0.91 10.99 4.78
CA GLU A 254 -0.49 11.55 3.49
C GLU A 254 -0.84 10.62 2.32
N ALA A 255 -0.64 9.31 2.50
CA ALA A 255 -0.99 8.31 1.50
C ALA A 255 -2.48 8.30 1.19
N LYS A 256 -3.35 8.35 2.22
CA LYS A 256 -4.81 8.45 2.03
C LYS A 256 -5.17 9.70 1.23
N ARG A 257 -4.55 10.84 1.57
CA ARG A 257 -4.83 12.11 0.89
C ARG A 257 -4.47 12.06 -0.59
N VAL A 258 -3.32 11.49 -0.95
CA VAL A 258 -2.90 11.36 -2.35
C VAL A 258 -3.73 10.30 -3.06
N LEU A 259 -3.93 9.13 -2.46
CA LEU A 259 -4.67 8.03 -3.07
C LEU A 259 -6.14 8.36 -3.28
N ARG A 260 -6.76 9.11 -2.37
CA ARG A 260 -8.12 9.64 -2.56
C ARG A 260 -8.20 10.46 -3.83
N ASP A 261 -7.27 11.38 -4.04
CA ASP A 261 -7.24 12.21 -5.24
C ASP A 261 -7.02 11.35 -6.50
N LEU A 262 -6.17 10.31 -6.44
CA LEU A 262 -5.99 9.36 -7.55
C LEU A 262 -7.22 8.49 -7.83
N LEU A 263 -7.98 8.11 -6.80
CA LEU A 263 -9.23 7.37 -6.94
C LEU A 263 -10.33 8.23 -7.55
N VAL A 264 -10.44 9.50 -7.13
CA VAL A 264 -11.31 10.48 -7.77
C VAL A 264 -10.95 10.66 -9.24
N LEU A 265 -9.65 10.75 -9.55
CA LEU A 265 -9.16 10.81 -10.92
C LEU A 265 -9.53 9.55 -11.71
N SER A 266 -9.39 8.38 -11.09
CA SER A 266 -9.69 7.09 -11.74
C SER A 266 -11.15 6.93 -12.06
N GLU A 267 -12.03 7.34 -11.14
CA GLU A 267 -13.48 7.33 -11.34
C GLU A 267 -13.89 8.31 -12.45
N LEU A 268 -13.41 9.56 -12.36
CA LEU A 268 -13.86 10.62 -13.26
C LEU A 268 -13.21 10.56 -14.64
N LEU A 269 -12.06 9.91 -14.80
CA LEU A 269 -11.45 9.71 -16.12
C LEU A 269 -11.76 8.33 -16.72
N GLU A 270 -12.65 7.56 -16.10
CA GLU A 270 -13.04 6.26 -16.60
C GLU A 270 -13.58 6.39 -18.03
N GLY A 271 -12.86 5.81 -19.00
CA GLY A 271 -13.22 5.87 -20.41
C GLY A 271 -12.96 7.23 -21.09
N SER A 272 -12.14 8.10 -20.48
CA SER A 272 -11.68 9.36 -21.08
C SER A 272 -10.15 9.46 -21.20
N LEU A 273 -9.41 8.43 -20.75
CA LEU A 273 -7.96 8.35 -20.89
C LEU A 273 -7.58 7.83 -22.28
N VAL A 274 -6.96 8.69 -23.08
CA VAL A 274 -6.53 8.37 -24.43
C VAL A 274 -5.08 7.84 -24.42
N SER A 275 -4.79 6.79 -25.19
CA SER A 275 -3.42 6.35 -25.46
C SER A 275 -3.23 6.14 -26.96
N TYR A 276 -2.11 6.61 -27.50
CA TYR A 276 -1.71 6.37 -28.88
C TYR A 276 -0.77 5.17 -28.94
N ARG A 277 -1.15 4.15 -29.71
CA ARG A 277 -0.30 2.98 -29.95
C ARG A 277 0.50 3.13 -31.24
N SER A 278 1.52 2.28 -31.39
CA SER A 278 2.22 2.10 -32.65
C SER A 278 1.22 1.87 -33.78
N GLY A 279 1.28 2.70 -34.82
CA GLY A 279 0.30 2.74 -35.91
C GLY A 279 -0.75 3.85 -35.82
N GLY A 280 -0.71 4.70 -34.77
CA GLY A 280 -1.61 5.85 -34.62
C GLY A 280 -3.01 5.50 -34.12
N VAL A 281 -3.23 4.27 -33.67
CA VAL A 281 -4.52 3.82 -33.15
C VAL A 281 -4.76 4.45 -31.77
N GLU A 282 -5.85 5.20 -31.66
CA GLU A 282 -6.35 5.75 -30.41
C GLU A 282 -7.05 4.65 -29.61
N THR A 283 -6.65 4.45 -28.35
CA THR A 283 -7.30 3.51 -27.44
C THR A 283 -7.73 4.21 -26.16
N ILE A 284 -8.93 3.89 -25.69
CA ILE A 284 -9.48 4.41 -24.45
C ILE A 284 -9.12 3.46 -23.30
N HIS A 285 -8.74 4.02 -22.17
CA HIS A 285 -8.36 3.29 -20.97
C HIS A 285 -9.19 3.71 -19.75
N HIS A 286 -9.29 2.79 -18.79
CA HIS A 286 -10.03 2.96 -17.53
C HIS A 286 -9.13 2.92 -16.29
N LEU A 287 -7.84 2.62 -16.48
CA LEU A 287 -6.91 2.38 -15.39
C LEU A 287 -5.84 3.46 -15.34
N ILE A 288 -5.54 3.92 -14.13
CA ILE A 288 -4.46 4.87 -13.86
C ILE A 288 -3.17 4.12 -13.51
N PRO A 289 -2.18 4.09 -14.41
CA PRO A 289 -0.89 3.51 -14.11
C PRO A 289 -0.08 4.40 -13.14
N VAL A 290 0.46 3.79 -12.09
CA VAL A 290 1.30 4.43 -11.08
C VAL A 290 2.60 3.63 -10.93
N ARG A 291 3.74 4.30 -10.79
CA ARG A 291 5.02 3.66 -10.48
C ARG A 291 5.82 4.47 -9.48
N HIS A 292 6.64 3.78 -8.70
CA HIS A 292 7.58 4.37 -7.75
C HIS A 292 8.99 4.41 -8.36
N PHE A 293 9.63 5.57 -8.26
CA PHE A 293 11.04 5.75 -8.58
C PHE A 293 11.80 6.23 -7.34
N VAL A 294 13.06 5.81 -7.23
CA VAL A 294 14.01 6.35 -6.26
C VAL A 294 15.18 6.94 -7.05
N LEU A 295 15.41 8.24 -6.88
CA LEU A 295 16.55 8.95 -7.47
C LEU A 295 17.57 9.23 -6.37
N THR A 296 18.68 8.49 -6.37
CA THR A 296 19.66 8.53 -5.29
C THR A 296 20.75 9.55 -5.59
N ALA A 297 21.07 10.40 -4.61
CA ALA A 297 22.23 11.28 -4.70
C ALA A 297 23.52 10.48 -4.48
N PRO A 298 24.62 10.82 -5.18
CA PRO A 298 25.93 10.30 -4.82
C PRO A 298 26.27 10.57 -3.34
N LYS A 299 27.06 9.69 -2.72
CA LYS A 299 27.47 9.82 -1.30
C LYS A 299 28.09 11.19 -1.04
N GLU A 300 29.04 11.62 -1.88
CA GLU A 300 29.69 12.94 -1.80
C GLU A 300 28.69 14.11 -1.76
N LEU A 301 27.64 14.06 -2.58
CA LEU A 301 26.57 15.07 -2.57
C LEU A 301 25.71 14.98 -1.30
N SER A 302 25.38 13.77 -0.83
CA SER A 302 24.63 13.57 0.41
C SER A 302 25.33 14.20 1.62
N PHE A 303 26.64 14.00 1.74
CA PHE A 303 27.46 14.64 2.77
C PHE A 303 27.55 16.16 2.60
N SER A 304 27.64 16.65 1.36
CA SER A 304 27.67 18.10 1.08
C SER A 304 26.35 18.78 1.46
N ILE A 305 25.21 18.18 1.12
CA ILE A 305 23.89 18.65 1.53
C ILE A 305 23.76 18.66 3.05
N TRP A 306 24.18 17.58 3.73
CA TRP A 306 24.18 17.53 5.19
C TRP A 306 25.07 18.61 5.81
N ALA A 307 26.29 18.80 5.31
CA ALA A 307 27.21 19.80 5.82
C ALA A 307 26.66 21.24 5.69
N SER A 308 25.88 21.51 4.63
CA SER A 308 25.15 22.78 4.44
C SER A 308 23.98 22.89 5.45
N LEU A 309 23.15 21.85 5.58
CA LEU A 309 22.03 21.81 6.52
C LEU A 309 22.48 21.97 7.98
N LYS A 310 23.60 21.33 8.36
CA LYS A 310 24.21 21.42 9.68
C LYS A 310 24.63 22.86 10.04
N LYS A 311 24.96 23.67 9.02
CA LYS A 311 25.25 25.11 9.15
C LYS A 311 24.00 26.00 9.10
N GLY A 312 22.81 25.41 8.97
CA GLY A 312 21.54 26.13 8.86
C GLY A 312 21.21 26.62 7.44
N ASP A 313 21.97 26.20 6.43
CA ASP A 313 21.69 26.52 5.03
C ASP A 313 20.87 25.40 4.37
N SER A 314 19.73 25.75 3.78
CA SER A 314 18.84 24.83 3.08
C SER A 314 18.90 24.95 1.55
N SER A 315 19.82 25.78 1.02
CA SER A 315 19.96 26.05 -0.42
C SER A 315 20.20 24.77 -1.21
N LEU A 316 21.20 23.97 -0.84
CA LEU A 316 21.53 22.70 -1.52
C LEU A 316 20.39 21.69 -1.43
N PHE A 317 19.72 21.61 -0.28
CA PHE A 317 18.57 20.72 -0.11
C PHE A 317 17.37 21.12 -1.01
N ARG A 318 17.09 22.42 -1.14
CA ARG A 318 16.04 22.92 -2.06
C ARG A 318 16.42 22.64 -3.52
N ALA A 319 17.66 22.96 -3.89
CA ALA A 319 18.20 22.66 -5.21
C ALA A 319 18.10 21.16 -5.56
N PHE A 320 18.35 20.27 -4.59
CA PHE A 320 18.29 18.82 -4.80
C PHE A 320 16.87 18.37 -5.10
N LYS A 321 15.89 18.94 -4.39
CA LYS A 321 14.47 18.68 -4.64
C LYS A 321 14.02 19.17 -6.01
N ASP A 322 14.43 20.39 -6.39
CA ASP A 322 14.13 20.97 -7.70
C ASP A 322 14.75 20.14 -8.83
N ALA A 323 15.98 19.66 -8.64
CA ALA A 323 16.66 18.74 -9.54
C ALA A 323 15.85 17.45 -9.74
N GLY A 324 15.34 16.82 -8.67
CA GLY A 324 14.49 15.63 -8.80
C GLY A 324 13.18 15.91 -9.54
N ALA A 325 12.49 17.00 -9.20
CA ALA A 325 11.26 17.39 -9.89
C ALA A 325 11.49 17.68 -11.37
N LYS A 326 12.62 18.30 -11.72
CA LYS A 326 13.04 18.55 -13.11
C LYS A 326 13.33 17.23 -13.84
N ALA A 327 14.09 16.32 -13.23
CA ALA A 327 14.42 15.03 -13.83
C ALA A 327 13.17 14.19 -14.15
N ILE A 328 12.21 14.12 -13.22
CA ILE A 328 10.94 13.40 -13.45
C ILE A 328 10.12 14.05 -14.57
N LYS A 329 10.02 15.38 -14.61
CA LYS A 329 9.31 16.09 -15.70
C LYS A 329 9.94 15.84 -17.07
N GLU A 330 11.26 15.94 -17.16
CA GLU A 330 11.99 15.68 -18.40
C GLU A 330 11.83 14.23 -18.86
N PHE A 331 11.87 13.27 -17.94
CA PHE A 331 11.63 11.86 -18.26
C PHE A 331 10.21 11.60 -18.76
N LEU A 332 9.19 12.17 -18.12
CA LEU A 332 7.81 12.01 -18.57
C LEU A 332 7.55 12.72 -19.91
N SER A 333 8.26 13.81 -20.18
CA SER A 333 8.22 14.48 -21.48
C SER A 333 8.86 13.62 -22.56
N TYR A 334 9.98 12.95 -22.25
CA TYR A 334 10.59 11.93 -23.11
C TYR A 334 9.59 10.81 -23.43
N LEU A 335 8.93 10.23 -22.43
CA LEU A 335 7.94 9.17 -22.66
C LEU A 335 6.76 9.65 -23.51
N ALA A 336 6.21 10.84 -23.23
CA ALA A 336 5.13 11.41 -24.02
C ALA A 336 5.53 11.59 -25.50
N SER A 337 6.73 12.12 -25.77
CA SER A 337 7.25 12.28 -27.13
C SER A 337 7.45 10.96 -27.87
N LYS A 338 7.86 9.89 -27.16
CA LYS A 338 7.99 8.52 -27.71
C LYS A 338 6.63 7.97 -28.16
N GLU A 339 5.54 8.43 -27.55
CA GLU A 339 4.16 8.07 -27.88
C GLU A 339 3.48 9.12 -28.79
N HIS A 340 4.25 10.04 -29.38
CA HIS A 340 3.76 11.12 -30.24
C HIS A 340 2.73 12.06 -29.56
N ILE A 341 2.72 12.10 -28.24
CA ILE A 341 1.93 13.05 -27.46
C ILE A 341 2.73 14.35 -27.37
N SER A 342 2.19 15.41 -27.96
CA SER A 342 2.77 16.76 -27.94
C SER A 342 1.73 17.77 -27.46
N GLY A 343 2.19 18.91 -26.96
CA GLY A 343 1.31 19.96 -26.44
C GLY A 343 1.83 20.61 -25.17
N ASN A 344 0.95 21.30 -24.44
CA ASN A 344 1.28 21.93 -23.16
C ASN A 344 0.96 20.95 -22.03
N LEU A 345 1.81 19.92 -21.93
CA LEU A 345 1.58 18.77 -21.07
C LEU A 345 1.84 19.10 -19.60
N LEU A 346 0.93 18.63 -18.75
CA LEU A 346 1.04 18.70 -17.30
C LEU A 346 1.05 17.29 -16.72
N PHE A 347 2.15 16.93 -16.07
CA PHE A 347 2.35 15.60 -15.47
C PHE A 347 2.05 15.60 -13.98
N GLY A 348 1.44 14.52 -13.47
CA GLY A 348 1.12 14.34 -12.05
C GLY A 348 2.10 13.40 -11.37
N PHE A 349 2.76 13.87 -10.32
CA PHE A 349 3.60 13.03 -9.47
C PHE A 349 3.76 13.63 -8.08
N THR A 350 4.21 12.83 -7.12
CA THR A 350 4.62 13.31 -5.79
C THR A 350 6.10 13.06 -5.55
N ILE A 351 6.74 13.90 -4.75
CA ILE A 351 8.13 13.71 -4.30
C ILE A 351 8.20 13.79 -2.78
N ASN A 352 8.98 12.88 -2.21
CA ASN A 352 9.47 12.91 -0.84
C ASN A 352 11.00 12.83 -0.88
N VAL A 353 11.68 13.63 -0.05
CA VAL A 353 13.13 13.54 0.10
C VAL A 353 13.44 12.75 1.36
N HIS A 354 14.14 11.64 1.20
CA HIS A 354 14.69 10.89 2.32
C HIS A 354 16.13 11.34 2.52
N VAL A 355 16.52 11.51 3.78
CA VAL A 355 17.86 12.03 4.15
C VAL A 355 18.76 10.94 4.73
N THR A 356 18.22 9.73 4.88
CA THR A 356 18.89 8.57 5.46
C THR A 356 18.38 7.28 4.81
N GLY A 357 19.19 6.22 4.81
CA GLY A 357 18.85 4.90 4.27
C GLY A 357 18.41 3.91 5.34
N ASP A 358 17.81 2.79 4.93
CA ASP A 358 17.44 1.71 5.86
C ASP A 358 18.66 0.90 6.37
N LYS A 359 19.69 0.75 5.53
CA LYS A 359 20.87 -0.09 5.84
C LYS A 359 21.79 0.53 6.88
N ASN A 360 22.05 1.83 6.74
CA ASN A 360 22.83 2.60 7.69
C ASN A 360 22.09 3.92 7.95
N PRO A 361 21.19 3.96 8.95
CA PRO A 361 20.41 5.15 9.23
C PRO A 361 21.24 6.27 9.88
N PHE A 362 22.51 5.98 10.27
CA PHE A 362 23.41 6.92 10.96
C PHE A 362 24.22 7.81 10.03
N GLU A 363 24.20 7.57 8.72
CA GLU A 363 24.91 8.38 7.72
C GLU A 363 23.95 9.15 6.80
N PRO A 364 24.33 10.36 6.36
CA PRO A 364 23.62 11.09 5.32
C PRO A 364 23.47 10.27 4.04
N HIS A 365 22.23 10.07 3.61
CA HIS A 365 21.91 9.36 2.37
C HIS A 365 20.66 9.98 1.76
N PHE A 366 20.87 10.92 0.83
CA PHE A 366 19.78 11.67 0.22
C PHE A 366 19.26 10.95 -1.02
N HIS A 367 17.97 10.66 -1.05
CA HIS A 367 17.28 10.17 -2.25
C HIS A 367 15.87 10.75 -2.35
N ILE A 368 15.33 10.72 -3.56
CA ILE A 368 14.00 11.21 -3.88
C ILE A 368 13.12 10.02 -4.20
N ASP A 369 12.13 9.77 -3.34
CA ASP A 369 11.02 8.89 -3.65
C ASP A 369 9.99 9.67 -4.48
N ALA A 370 9.82 9.27 -5.75
CA ALA A 370 8.83 9.83 -6.64
C ALA A 370 7.73 8.81 -6.95
N ILE A 371 6.48 9.14 -6.59
CA ILE A 371 5.31 8.37 -7.04
C ILE A 371 4.74 9.06 -8.27
N VAL A 372 4.89 8.40 -9.42
CA VAL A 372 4.58 8.96 -10.73
C VAL A 372 3.31 8.34 -11.26
N THR A 373 2.36 9.20 -11.65
CA THR A 373 1.20 8.78 -12.45
C THR A 373 1.58 8.88 -13.92
N PHE A 374 1.38 7.79 -14.66
CA PHE A 374 1.64 7.72 -16.10
C PHE A 374 0.46 8.27 -16.88
N ILE A 375 0.07 9.48 -16.50
CA ILE A 375 -0.99 10.27 -17.11
C ILE A 375 -0.47 11.68 -17.28
N CYS A 376 -0.84 12.32 -18.38
CA CYS A 376 -0.65 13.75 -18.56
C CYS A 376 -1.94 14.42 -19.03
N TYR A 377 -2.07 15.68 -18.64
CA TYR A 377 -3.14 16.56 -19.11
C TYR A 377 -2.56 17.54 -20.13
N ASP A 378 -3.11 17.58 -21.33
CA ASP A 378 -2.77 18.60 -22.30
C ASP A 378 -3.67 19.82 -22.10
N LYS A 379 -3.07 20.93 -21.69
CA LYS A 379 -3.83 22.17 -21.45
C LYS A 379 -4.42 22.75 -22.74
N SER A 380 -3.82 22.46 -23.90
CA SER A 380 -4.25 23.03 -25.17
C SER A 380 -5.52 22.35 -25.69
N SER A 381 -5.56 21.01 -25.68
CA SER A 381 -6.71 20.23 -26.13
C SER A 381 -7.71 19.87 -25.02
N THR A 382 -7.40 20.19 -23.76
CA THR A 382 -8.16 19.81 -22.55
C THR A 382 -8.41 18.30 -22.41
N LYS A 383 -7.52 17.50 -23.00
CA LYS A 383 -7.56 16.03 -22.99
C LYS A 383 -6.59 15.42 -21.99
N TRP A 384 -6.94 14.22 -21.56
CA TRP A 384 -6.11 13.38 -20.69
C TRP A 384 -5.52 12.23 -21.49
N PHE A 385 -4.21 12.04 -21.37
CA PHE A 385 -3.49 10.96 -22.02
C PHE A 385 -2.90 10.01 -20.99
N ARG A 386 -2.96 8.72 -21.30
CA ARG A 386 -2.30 7.65 -20.57
C ARG A 386 -1.01 7.27 -21.29
N LEU A 387 0.11 7.41 -20.58
CA LEU A 387 1.43 6.96 -21.02
C LEU A 387 1.61 5.46 -20.75
N ASN A 388 2.51 4.82 -21.48
CA ASN A 388 2.90 3.43 -21.27
C ASN A 388 3.78 3.29 -20.00
N PRO A 389 3.34 2.55 -18.98
CA PRO A 389 4.12 2.34 -17.76
C PRO A 389 5.19 1.23 -17.88
N LEU A 390 5.17 0.47 -18.99
CA LEU A 390 6.14 -0.58 -19.27
C LEU A 390 7.42 0.02 -19.82
N LEU A 391 8.34 0.31 -18.90
CA LEU A 391 9.67 0.85 -19.21
C LEU A 391 10.59 -0.27 -19.69
N SER A 392 11.26 -0.05 -20.82
CA SER A 392 12.38 -0.90 -21.26
C SER A 392 13.69 -0.51 -20.55
N GLU A 393 14.73 -1.33 -20.68
CA GLU A 393 16.09 -0.96 -20.22
C GLU A 393 16.60 0.33 -20.87
N SER A 394 16.22 0.62 -22.12
CA SER A 394 16.56 1.89 -22.76
C SER A 394 15.88 3.09 -22.09
N ASP A 395 14.64 2.92 -21.61
CA ASP A 395 13.91 3.96 -20.89
C ASP A 395 14.53 4.20 -19.51
N LEU A 396 14.91 3.13 -18.79
CA LEU A 396 15.60 3.24 -17.50
C LEU A 396 16.98 3.88 -17.65
N LYS A 397 17.75 3.51 -18.69
CA LYS A 397 19.01 4.18 -19.03
C LYS A 397 18.79 5.67 -19.29
N LYS A 398 17.74 6.03 -20.04
CA LYS A 398 17.42 7.43 -20.31
C LYS A 398 17.09 8.22 -19.03
N LEU A 399 16.38 7.61 -18.08
CA LEU A 399 16.11 8.22 -16.78
C LEU A 399 17.42 8.45 -15.99
N ARG A 400 18.34 7.47 -15.97
CA ARG A 400 19.67 7.65 -15.34
C ARG A 400 20.46 8.78 -15.98
N ASP A 401 20.47 8.86 -17.31
CA ASP A 401 21.16 9.93 -18.05
C ASP A 401 20.57 11.31 -17.70
N ILE A 402 19.23 11.43 -17.68
CA ILE A 402 18.54 12.68 -17.28
C ILE A 402 18.90 13.03 -15.84
N TRP A 403 18.80 12.08 -14.91
CA TRP A 403 19.10 12.32 -13.50
C TRP A 403 20.53 12.81 -13.30
N LYS A 404 21.50 12.12 -13.92
CA LYS A 404 22.91 12.50 -13.89
C LYS A 404 23.13 13.90 -14.45
N ASN A 405 22.62 14.19 -15.65
CA ASN A 405 22.80 15.49 -16.29
C ASN A 405 22.18 16.63 -15.48
N VAL A 406 20.99 16.41 -14.91
CA VAL A 406 20.34 17.39 -14.05
C VAL A 406 21.18 17.62 -12.79
N LEU A 407 21.62 16.57 -12.09
CA LEU A 407 22.46 16.74 -10.91
C LEU A 407 23.79 17.45 -11.22
N LEU A 408 24.45 17.12 -12.33
CA LEU A 408 25.69 17.80 -12.74
C LEU A 408 25.46 19.28 -13.04
N SER A 409 24.30 19.64 -13.61
CA SER A 409 23.96 21.05 -13.85
C SER A 409 23.74 21.86 -12.57
N TYR A 410 23.29 21.22 -11.48
CA TYR A 410 23.04 21.89 -10.20
C TYR A 410 24.24 21.82 -9.24
N PHE A 411 25.01 20.73 -9.30
CA PHE A 411 26.00 20.37 -8.28
C PHE A 411 27.35 19.95 -8.85
N GLY A 412 27.59 20.12 -10.16
CA GLY A 412 28.82 19.67 -10.81
C GLY A 412 30.10 20.22 -10.16
N GLU A 413 30.06 21.40 -9.56
CA GLU A 413 31.21 22.00 -8.86
C GLU A 413 31.49 21.34 -7.49
N LEU A 414 30.49 20.67 -6.89
CA LEU A 414 30.62 19.99 -5.58
C LEU A 414 31.05 18.54 -5.70
N LEU A 415 31.15 18.01 -6.92
CA LEU A 415 31.42 16.60 -7.17
C LEU A 415 32.84 16.43 -7.72
N SER A 416 33.57 15.46 -7.18
CA SER A 416 34.84 14.99 -7.74
C SER A 416 34.67 14.41 -9.14
N GLU A 417 35.74 14.47 -9.96
CA GLU A 417 35.73 13.85 -11.30
C GLU A 417 35.48 12.32 -11.24
N ASP A 418 35.95 11.65 -10.19
CA ASP A 418 35.65 10.24 -9.95
C ASP A 418 34.13 10.02 -9.79
N THR A 419 33.46 10.80 -8.94
CA THR A 419 32.00 10.72 -8.79
C THR A 419 31.28 11.05 -10.11
N LYS A 420 31.71 12.08 -10.85
CA LYS A 420 31.11 12.44 -12.15
C LYS A 420 31.23 11.33 -13.19
N SER A 421 32.29 10.53 -13.14
CA SER A 421 32.51 9.42 -14.08
C SER A 421 31.56 8.25 -13.85
N LYS A 422 31.08 8.03 -12.62
CA LYS A 422 30.21 6.91 -12.23
C LYS A 422 28.77 7.11 -12.72
N ASP A 423 28.05 6.00 -12.85
CA ASP A 423 26.61 6.04 -13.05
C ASP A 423 25.91 6.42 -11.76
N PHE A 424 24.86 7.24 -11.88
CA PHE A 424 24.05 7.63 -10.73
C PHE A 424 22.92 6.64 -10.55
N ASP A 425 22.66 6.30 -9.30
CA ASP A 425 21.69 5.28 -8.97
C ASP A 425 20.25 5.78 -9.13
N VAL A 426 19.48 4.93 -9.79
CA VAL A 426 18.05 5.10 -10.07
C VAL A 426 17.42 3.74 -9.95
N TRP A 427 16.45 3.63 -9.05
CA TRP A 427 15.61 2.45 -8.96
C TRP A 427 14.22 2.78 -9.46
N ALA A 428 13.67 1.87 -10.27
CA ALA A 428 12.28 1.91 -10.71
C ALA A 428 11.62 0.65 -10.20
N GLY A 429 10.55 0.79 -9.41
CA GLY A 429 9.85 -0.33 -8.81
C GLY A 429 9.62 -1.47 -9.79
N ASP A 430 9.80 -2.72 -9.34
CA ASP A 430 9.74 -3.93 -10.18
C ASP A 430 8.43 -4.06 -10.96
N ASN A 431 7.36 -3.44 -10.47
CA ASN A 431 6.04 -3.43 -11.10
C ASN A 431 5.52 -1.99 -11.20
N TYR A 432 4.61 -1.77 -12.15
CA TYR A 432 3.67 -0.65 -12.06
C TYR A 432 2.35 -1.15 -11.48
N TYR A 433 1.59 -0.24 -10.90
CA TYR A 433 0.30 -0.46 -10.30
C TYR A 433 -0.79 0.18 -11.16
N SER A 434 -1.99 -0.37 -11.16
CA SER A 434 -3.14 0.15 -11.91
C SER A 434 -4.28 0.46 -10.96
N LEU A 435 -4.59 1.74 -10.76
CA LEU A 435 -5.78 2.13 -10.00
C LEU A 435 -7.04 2.03 -10.89
N PRO A 436 -8.18 1.61 -10.30
CA PRO A 436 -8.42 1.39 -8.87
C PRO A 436 -8.11 -0.04 -8.39
N LEU A 437 -7.51 -0.91 -9.23
CA LEU A 437 -7.28 -2.32 -8.91
C LEU A 437 -6.21 -2.54 -7.83
N ASP A 438 -5.14 -1.74 -7.86
CA ASP A 438 -3.96 -1.88 -6.99
C ASP A 438 -3.91 -0.81 -5.87
N VAL A 439 -5.07 -0.41 -5.35
CA VAL A 439 -5.20 0.53 -4.21
C VAL A 439 -4.28 0.17 -3.04
N PRO A 440 -4.22 -1.10 -2.59
CA PRO A 440 -3.37 -1.48 -1.48
C PRO A 440 -1.87 -1.22 -1.74
N GLN A 441 -1.36 -1.57 -2.91
CA GLN A 441 0.04 -1.37 -3.29
C GLN A 441 0.38 0.12 -3.35
N VAL A 442 -0.45 0.91 -4.02
CA VAL A 442 -0.20 2.34 -4.18
C VAL A 442 -0.27 3.04 -2.82
N PHE A 443 -1.24 2.66 -1.97
CA PHE A 443 -1.31 3.13 -0.60
C PHE A 443 -0.01 2.85 0.16
N PHE A 444 0.53 1.65 -0.01
CA PHE A 444 1.78 1.28 0.61
C PHE A 444 2.95 2.15 0.12
N GLU A 445 3.19 2.26 -1.19
CA GLU A 445 4.36 3.02 -1.68
C GLU A 445 4.29 4.48 -1.22
N LEU A 446 3.08 5.07 -1.25
CA LEU A 446 2.86 6.42 -0.72
C LEU A 446 3.11 6.48 0.79
N LYS A 447 2.65 5.49 1.57
CA LYS A 447 2.87 5.40 3.03
C LYS A 447 4.36 5.30 3.33
N TYR A 448 5.08 4.46 2.60
CA TYR A 448 6.52 4.27 2.70
C TYR A 448 7.26 5.56 2.38
N ALA A 449 7.00 6.17 1.22
CA ALA A 449 7.65 7.40 0.78
C ALA A 449 7.39 8.56 1.76
N SER A 450 6.23 8.60 2.41
CA SER A 450 5.79 9.70 3.28
C SER A 450 6.07 9.50 4.78
N ARG A 451 6.66 8.37 5.18
CA ARG A 451 6.90 8.05 6.60
C ARG A 451 7.88 9.02 7.27
N LYS A 452 7.89 9.06 8.61
CA LYS A 452 9.01 9.66 9.35
C LYS A 452 10.26 8.81 9.22
N LEU A 453 11.40 9.45 9.00
CA LEU A 453 12.66 8.76 8.72
C LEU A 453 13.30 8.10 9.93
N PHE A 454 12.91 8.49 11.16
CA PHE A 454 13.38 7.76 12.34
C PHE A 454 12.92 6.28 12.36
N VAL A 455 11.89 5.93 11.59
CA VAL A 455 11.47 4.53 11.39
C VAL A 455 12.58 3.68 10.78
N ASN A 456 13.52 4.28 10.05
CA ASN A 456 14.66 3.56 9.48
C ASN A 456 15.58 3.01 10.59
N PHE A 457 15.70 3.69 11.74
CA PHE A 457 16.41 3.13 12.91
C PHE A 457 15.68 1.92 13.48
N VAL A 458 14.35 1.93 13.50
CA VAL A 458 13.55 0.78 13.96
C VAL A 458 13.78 -0.41 13.04
N ASN A 459 13.75 -0.20 11.72
CA ASN A 459 14.08 -1.23 10.73
C ASN A 459 15.50 -1.79 10.91
N TYR A 460 16.47 -0.89 11.13
CA TYR A 460 17.87 -1.26 11.34
C TYR A 460 18.03 -2.16 12.58
N PHE A 461 17.40 -1.81 13.69
CA PHE A 461 17.47 -2.60 14.94
C PHE A 461 16.61 -3.86 14.94
N GLU A 462 15.87 -4.17 13.87
CA GLU A 462 15.30 -5.52 13.71
C GLU A 462 16.37 -6.57 13.41
N GLN A 463 17.55 -6.16 12.93
CA GLN A 463 18.62 -7.06 12.48
C GLN A 463 20.00 -6.72 13.06
N SER A 464 20.10 -5.60 13.77
CA SER A 464 21.34 -5.06 14.31
C SER A 464 21.17 -4.70 15.78
N ASN A 465 22.26 -4.81 16.55
CA ASN A 465 22.29 -4.36 17.94
C ASN A 465 22.70 -2.88 18.01
N PHE A 466 22.30 -2.18 19.06
CA PHE A 466 22.78 -0.81 19.27
C PHE A 466 24.21 -0.82 19.78
N ASP A 467 25.10 -0.19 19.00
CA ASP A 467 26.48 0.09 19.36
C ASP A 467 26.73 1.60 19.21
N GLU A 468 27.03 2.27 20.30
CA GLU A 468 27.30 3.71 20.32
C GLU A 468 28.49 4.10 19.43
N SER A 469 29.47 3.21 19.24
CA SER A 469 30.62 3.46 18.37
C SER A 469 30.27 3.53 16.89
N SER A 470 29.08 3.03 16.50
CA SER A 470 28.55 3.13 15.13
C SER A 470 28.04 4.54 14.76
N VAL A 471 27.85 5.42 15.76
CA VAL A 471 27.29 6.76 15.55
C VAL A 471 28.41 7.79 15.41
N SER A 472 28.73 8.15 14.17
CA SER A 472 29.78 9.14 13.87
C SER A 472 29.32 10.60 14.03
N ASP A 473 28.03 10.90 13.79
CA ASP A 473 27.46 12.25 13.89
C ASP A 473 26.10 12.23 14.63
N TRP A 474 26.13 12.53 15.93
CA TRP A 474 24.92 12.62 16.76
C TRP A 474 23.97 13.75 16.34
N ASP A 475 24.48 14.82 15.73
CA ASP A 475 23.63 15.92 15.25
C ASP A 475 22.80 15.45 14.05
N PHE A 476 23.38 14.60 13.19
CA PHE A 476 22.65 14.00 12.07
C PHE A 476 21.53 13.10 12.57
N VAL A 477 21.79 12.23 13.55
CA VAL A 477 20.75 11.38 14.14
C VAL A 477 19.60 12.23 14.69
N ARG A 478 19.91 13.28 15.48
CA ARG A 478 18.89 14.21 16.00
C ARG A 478 18.11 14.90 14.87
N PHE A 479 18.80 15.34 13.82
CA PHE A 479 18.17 15.92 12.64
C PHE A 479 17.18 14.95 12.00
N VAL A 480 17.52 13.66 11.83
CA VAL A 480 16.59 12.66 11.26
C VAL A 480 15.32 12.50 12.11
N PHE A 481 15.46 12.52 13.43
CA PHE A 481 14.32 12.45 14.37
C PHE A 481 13.39 13.67 14.26
N GLU A 482 13.95 14.84 14.03
CA GLU A 482 13.20 16.10 13.87
C GLU A 482 12.70 16.30 12.44
N TYR A 483 13.28 15.60 11.47
CA TYR A 483 12.99 15.76 10.06
C TYR A 483 11.51 15.57 9.76
N SER A 484 10.93 16.59 9.12
CA SER A 484 9.55 16.54 8.64
C SER A 484 9.55 16.22 7.16
N ASN A 485 9.53 14.92 6.87
CA ASN A 485 9.31 14.43 5.51
C ASN A 485 7.95 14.97 5.01
N ARG A 486 7.96 15.72 3.91
CA ARG A 486 6.77 16.36 3.32
C ARG A 486 6.58 15.83 1.91
N THR A 487 5.38 15.33 1.64
CA THR A 487 4.97 14.89 0.31
C THR A 487 4.59 16.10 -0.52
N GLU A 488 5.42 16.45 -1.48
CA GLU A 488 5.16 17.53 -2.42
C GLU A 488 4.46 16.99 -3.66
N ARG A 489 3.42 17.70 -4.11
CA ARG A 489 2.61 17.32 -5.26
C ARG A 489 2.99 18.21 -6.43
N TYR A 490 3.06 17.63 -7.62
CA TYR A 490 3.44 18.34 -8.83
C TYR A 490 2.39 18.19 -9.93
N GLY A 491 2.38 19.21 -10.81
CA GLY A 491 1.45 19.33 -11.93
C GLY A 491 -0.01 19.21 -11.52
N PHE A 492 -0.79 18.35 -12.17
CA PHE A 492 -2.24 18.32 -11.93
C PHE A 492 -2.62 17.87 -10.52
N LEU A 493 -1.75 17.13 -9.82
CA LEU A 493 -2.00 16.70 -8.43
C LEU A 493 -1.99 17.87 -7.43
N THR A 494 -1.48 19.05 -7.82
CA THR A 494 -1.55 20.25 -6.98
C THR A 494 -2.98 20.79 -6.85
N ASN A 495 -3.81 20.60 -7.88
CA ASN A 495 -5.20 21.04 -7.90
C ASN A 495 -6.02 20.18 -8.86
N ILE A 496 -6.31 18.95 -8.43
CA ILE A 496 -6.94 17.95 -9.29
C ILE A 496 -8.35 18.37 -9.73
N LYS A 497 -9.11 18.99 -8.82
CA LYS A 497 -10.46 19.50 -9.08
C LYS A 497 -10.45 20.48 -10.24
N ARG A 498 -9.51 21.44 -10.25
CA ARG A 498 -9.38 22.42 -11.34
C ARG A 498 -9.14 21.76 -12.69
N TYR A 499 -8.26 20.77 -12.78
CA TYR A 499 -7.93 20.16 -14.08
C TYR A 499 -9.02 19.22 -14.55
N LEU A 500 -9.68 18.50 -13.64
CA LEU A 500 -10.87 17.71 -13.96
C LEU A 500 -12.04 18.60 -14.40
N SER A 501 -12.23 19.76 -13.75
CA SER A 501 -13.30 20.69 -14.11
C SER A 501 -13.11 21.32 -15.49
N MET A 502 -11.88 21.34 -16.03
CA MET A 502 -11.65 21.78 -17.41
C MET A 502 -12.13 20.75 -18.45
N SER A 503 -12.34 19.49 -18.02
CA SER A 503 -12.94 18.43 -18.83
C SER A 503 -14.43 18.19 -18.47
N CYS A 504 -15.05 19.10 -17.70
CA CYS A 504 -16.33 18.85 -17.02
C CYS A 504 -17.51 18.54 -17.95
N SER A 505 -17.66 19.25 -19.07
CA SER A 505 -18.81 19.08 -19.96
C SER A 505 -18.89 17.65 -20.48
N HIS A 506 -17.77 17.13 -20.97
CA HIS A 506 -17.68 15.76 -21.46
C HIS A 506 -17.98 14.72 -20.38
N LEU A 507 -17.49 14.92 -19.15
CA LEU A 507 -17.71 13.98 -18.05
C LEU A 507 -19.17 13.96 -17.59
N VAL A 508 -19.80 15.13 -17.47
CA VAL A 508 -21.20 15.27 -17.06
C VAL A 508 -22.13 14.71 -18.14
N GLU A 509 -21.93 15.09 -19.40
CA GLU A 509 -22.74 14.60 -20.53
C GLU A 509 -22.67 13.07 -20.65
N LYS A 510 -21.46 12.51 -20.56
CA LYS A 510 -21.27 11.05 -20.59
C LYS A 510 -22.04 10.37 -19.47
N ARG A 511 -21.93 10.86 -18.23
CA ARG A 511 -22.62 10.25 -17.09
C ARG A 511 -24.14 10.40 -17.19
N VAL A 512 -24.64 11.52 -17.69
CA VAL A 512 -26.07 11.73 -17.98
C VAL A 512 -26.57 10.67 -18.96
N GLN A 513 -25.85 10.46 -20.06
CA GLN A 513 -26.22 9.45 -21.07
C GLN A 513 -26.22 8.03 -20.51
N GLU A 514 -25.21 7.65 -19.72
CA GLU A 514 -25.16 6.35 -19.04
C GLU A 514 -26.37 6.14 -18.12
N LEU A 515 -26.72 7.14 -17.31
CA LEU A 515 -27.86 7.07 -16.40
C LEU A 515 -29.19 6.95 -17.16
N GLU A 516 -29.38 7.75 -18.20
CA GLU A 516 -30.59 7.69 -19.05
C GLU A 516 -30.73 6.31 -19.73
N GLU A 517 -29.63 5.72 -20.19
CA GLU A 517 -29.61 4.37 -20.76
C GLU A 517 -29.96 3.31 -19.70
N PHE A 518 -29.37 3.37 -18.50
CA PHE A 518 -29.69 2.42 -17.42
C PHE A 518 -31.14 2.53 -16.96
N ILE A 519 -31.66 3.75 -16.82
CA ILE A 519 -33.06 4.00 -16.47
C ILE A 519 -33.98 3.39 -17.53
N SER A 520 -33.72 3.68 -18.81
CA SER A 520 -34.53 3.17 -19.92
C SER A 520 -34.56 1.64 -19.97
N ARG A 521 -33.41 0.98 -19.72
CA ARG A 521 -33.31 -0.49 -19.66
C ARG A 521 -34.13 -1.07 -18.51
N ILE A 522 -34.05 -0.49 -17.31
CA ILE A 522 -34.81 -0.97 -16.14
C ILE A 522 -36.31 -0.75 -16.34
N GLU A 523 -36.73 0.40 -16.86
CA GLU A 523 -38.14 0.67 -17.17
C GLU A 523 -38.69 -0.30 -18.21
N PHE A 524 -37.90 -0.59 -19.25
CA PHE A 524 -38.25 -1.60 -20.24
C PHE A 524 -38.42 -2.98 -19.59
N ASP A 525 -37.45 -3.44 -18.79
CA ASP A 525 -37.52 -4.74 -18.12
C ASP A 525 -38.72 -4.85 -17.16
N LEU A 526 -39.00 -3.80 -16.38
CA LEU A 526 -40.17 -3.75 -15.51
C LEU A 526 -41.48 -3.76 -16.30
N SER A 527 -41.54 -3.09 -17.46
CA SER A 527 -42.74 -3.06 -18.30
C SER A 527 -43.02 -4.40 -18.98
N VAL A 528 -41.99 -5.09 -19.49
CA VAL A 528 -42.12 -6.33 -20.27
C VAL A 528 -42.18 -7.56 -19.37
N ASN A 529 -41.36 -7.60 -18.32
CA ASN A 529 -41.15 -8.79 -17.50
C ASN A 529 -41.64 -8.63 -16.05
N GLY A 530 -42.11 -7.45 -15.64
CA GLY A 530 -42.45 -7.17 -14.23
C GLY A 530 -43.55 -8.06 -13.62
N ASN A 531 -44.38 -8.72 -14.44
CA ASN A 531 -45.38 -9.69 -13.98
C ASN A 531 -44.83 -11.12 -13.85
N LYS A 532 -43.66 -11.40 -14.45
CA LYS A 532 -42.95 -12.69 -14.39
C LYS A 532 -41.82 -12.68 -13.36
N MET A 533 -41.37 -11.51 -12.95
CA MET A 533 -40.34 -11.34 -11.92
C MET A 533 -40.87 -11.69 -10.52
N SER A 534 -39.99 -12.17 -9.66
CA SER A 534 -40.30 -12.28 -8.23
C SER A 534 -40.48 -10.89 -7.61
N ASP A 535 -41.32 -10.79 -6.58
CA ASP A 535 -41.56 -9.52 -5.86
C ASP A 535 -40.29 -8.92 -5.25
N SER A 536 -39.31 -9.76 -4.89
CA SER A 536 -38.00 -9.30 -4.40
C SER A 536 -37.18 -8.64 -5.51
N LEU A 537 -37.13 -9.24 -6.71
CA LEU A 537 -36.39 -8.69 -7.83
C LEU A 537 -37.05 -7.39 -8.32
N LYS A 538 -38.37 -7.39 -8.43
CA LYS A 538 -39.14 -6.21 -8.83
C LYS A 538 -38.91 -5.03 -7.88
N ARG A 539 -38.93 -5.27 -6.56
CA ARG A 539 -38.60 -4.24 -5.56
C ARG A 539 -37.17 -3.73 -5.70
N ALA A 540 -36.18 -4.63 -5.83
CA ALA A 540 -34.79 -4.24 -6.01
C ALA A 540 -34.56 -3.39 -7.28
N LEU A 541 -35.28 -3.69 -8.37
CA LEU A 541 -35.25 -2.89 -9.60
C LEU A 541 -35.92 -1.53 -9.43
N LEU A 542 -37.07 -1.47 -8.76
CA LEU A 542 -37.77 -0.20 -8.47
C LEU A 542 -36.92 0.72 -7.58
N GLU A 543 -36.34 0.18 -6.50
CA GLU A 543 -35.41 0.92 -5.63
C GLU A 543 -34.18 1.40 -6.40
N ARG A 544 -33.66 0.59 -7.34
CA ARG A 544 -32.55 0.99 -8.19
C ARG A 544 -32.95 2.08 -9.18
N LEU A 545 -34.14 1.99 -9.76
CA LEU A 545 -34.68 2.97 -10.69
C LEU A 545 -34.86 4.34 -10.01
N GLU A 546 -35.44 4.36 -8.82
CA GLU A 546 -35.58 5.56 -7.99
C GLU A 546 -34.22 6.20 -7.72
N TYR A 547 -33.26 5.41 -7.22
CA TYR A 547 -31.89 5.87 -7.00
C TYR A 547 -31.24 6.50 -8.25
N LEU A 548 -31.41 5.88 -9.42
CA LEU A 548 -30.82 6.38 -10.67
C LEU A 548 -31.49 7.68 -11.14
N LYS A 549 -32.81 7.81 -10.94
CA LYS A 549 -33.56 9.05 -11.27
C LYS A 549 -33.14 10.20 -10.36
N ASP A 550 -32.97 9.94 -9.07
CA ASP A 550 -32.47 10.92 -8.11
C ASP A 550 -31.03 11.36 -8.48
N GLU A 551 -30.16 10.39 -8.80
CA GLU A 551 -28.80 10.66 -9.26
C GLU A 551 -28.79 11.53 -10.54
N LEU A 552 -29.65 11.22 -11.50
CA LEU A 552 -29.79 11.97 -12.74
C LEU A 552 -30.28 13.40 -12.49
N SER A 553 -31.24 13.58 -11.57
CA SER A 553 -31.76 14.91 -11.21
C SER A 553 -30.67 15.77 -10.57
N GLU A 554 -29.99 15.24 -9.55
CA GLU A 554 -28.87 15.92 -8.87
C GLU A 554 -27.74 16.26 -9.86
N LEU A 555 -27.41 15.33 -10.76
CA LEU A 555 -26.39 15.56 -11.78
C LEU A 555 -26.80 16.67 -12.76
N LYS A 556 -28.06 16.75 -13.15
CA LYS A 556 -28.57 17.82 -14.03
C LYS A 556 -28.58 19.18 -13.33
N GLU A 557 -28.83 19.22 -12.03
CA GLU A 557 -28.85 20.45 -11.25
C GLU A 557 -27.43 20.98 -10.94
N ARG A 558 -26.54 20.10 -10.47
CA ARG A 558 -25.24 20.48 -9.90
C ARG A 558 -24.05 20.19 -10.81
N GLY A 559 -24.24 19.38 -11.84
CA GLY A 559 -23.22 19.05 -12.84
C GLY A 559 -21.97 18.41 -12.24
N PHE A 560 -20.81 18.97 -12.59
CA PHE A 560 -19.51 18.43 -12.20
C PHE A 560 -19.28 18.39 -10.68
N GLU A 561 -19.84 19.34 -9.93
CA GLU A 561 -19.67 19.36 -8.48
C GLU A 561 -20.27 18.13 -7.82
N TYR A 562 -21.46 17.70 -8.28
CA TYR A 562 -22.07 16.45 -7.82
C TYR A 562 -21.20 15.24 -8.13
N LEU A 563 -20.66 15.13 -9.35
CA LEU A 563 -19.77 14.02 -9.72
C LEU A 563 -18.51 13.99 -8.87
N PHE A 564 -17.90 15.16 -8.64
CA PHE A 564 -16.69 15.26 -7.86
C PHE A 564 -16.91 14.87 -6.41
N GLU A 565 -17.99 15.36 -5.78
CA GLU A 565 -18.34 14.99 -4.41
C GLU A 565 -18.66 13.49 -4.28
N ARG A 566 -19.43 12.92 -5.21
CA ARG A 566 -19.69 11.46 -5.23
C ARG A 566 -18.43 10.63 -5.36
N ALA A 567 -17.53 11.03 -6.26
CA ALA A 567 -16.24 10.34 -6.42
C ALA A 567 -15.38 10.48 -5.16
N LEU A 568 -15.44 11.63 -4.48
CA LEU A 568 -14.73 11.89 -3.24
C LEU A 568 -15.26 11.02 -2.10
N GLU A 569 -16.59 10.96 -1.90
CA GLU A 569 -17.26 10.11 -0.90
C GLU A 569 -16.89 8.64 -1.10
N LYS A 570 -16.99 8.15 -2.34
CA LYS A 570 -16.61 6.77 -2.70
C LYS A 570 -15.15 6.48 -2.38
N ALA A 571 -14.24 7.41 -2.70
CA ALA A 571 -12.83 7.26 -2.40
C ALA A 571 -12.55 7.28 -0.88
N GLU A 572 -13.26 8.11 -0.12
CA GLU A 572 -13.10 8.18 1.35
C GLU A 572 -13.66 6.94 2.06
N GLU A 573 -14.77 6.39 1.58
CA GLU A 573 -15.32 5.10 2.07
C GLU A 573 -14.32 3.96 1.86
N LEU A 574 -13.74 3.86 0.66
CA LEU A 574 -12.71 2.87 0.32
C LEU A 574 -11.44 3.00 1.17
N LEU A 575 -11.10 4.22 1.59
CA LEU A 575 -9.88 4.52 2.35
C LEU A 575 -10.12 4.62 3.87
N SER A 576 -11.31 4.31 4.36
CA SER A 576 -11.59 4.26 5.79
C SER A 576 -10.73 3.18 6.49
N ASN A 577 -10.37 3.41 7.76
CA ASN A 577 -9.49 2.50 8.51
C ASN A 577 -10.10 1.09 8.63
N ASP A 578 -11.40 1.02 8.92
CA ASP A 578 -12.10 -0.25 9.08
C ASP A 578 -12.11 -1.02 7.77
N ASN A 579 -12.42 -0.36 6.66
CA ASN A 579 -12.47 -1.00 5.36
C ASN A 579 -11.09 -1.52 4.94
N LEU A 580 -10.03 -0.70 5.07
CA LEU A 580 -8.66 -1.13 4.79
C LEU A 580 -8.21 -2.30 5.68
N THR A 581 -8.63 -2.32 6.95
CA THR A 581 -8.26 -3.36 7.91
C THR A 581 -8.99 -4.66 7.63
N LEU A 582 -10.31 -4.62 7.46
CA LEU A 582 -11.14 -5.78 7.16
C LEU A 582 -10.77 -6.40 5.82
N GLU A 583 -10.59 -5.58 4.78
CA GLU A 583 -10.14 -6.05 3.47
C GLU A 583 -8.77 -6.75 3.56
N ARG A 584 -7.88 -6.27 4.44
CA ARG A 584 -6.59 -6.92 4.65
C ARG A 584 -6.72 -8.27 5.36
N VAL A 585 -7.56 -8.37 6.39
CA VAL A 585 -7.87 -9.65 7.05
C VAL A 585 -8.48 -10.63 6.06
N ILE A 586 -9.45 -10.19 5.26
CA ILE A 586 -10.09 -10.99 4.21
C ILE A 586 -9.06 -11.47 3.19
N HIS A 587 -8.13 -10.62 2.76
CA HIS A 587 -7.07 -11.03 1.83
C HIS A 587 -6.16 -12.14 2.38
N ILE A 588 -5.84 -12.08 3.68
CA ILE A 588 -5.06 -13.13 4.35
C ILE A 588 -5.85 -14.44 4.33
N LEU A 589 -7.12 -14.41 4.73
CA LEU A 589 -8.00 -15.57 4.73
C LEU A 589 -8.23 -16.11 3.31
N GLU A 590 -8.45 -15.25 2.33
CA GLU A 590 -8.64 -15.60 0.93
C GLU A 590 -7.39 -16.32 0.38
N THR A 591 -6.18 -15.88 0.76
CA THR A 591 -4.95 -16.58 0.38
C THR A 591 -4.92 -18.01 0.92
N LEU A 592 -5.40 -18.23 2.15
CA LEU A 592 -5.48 -19.55 2.76
C LEU A 592 -6.60 -20.39 2.14
N PHE A 593 -7.80 -19.84 1.91
CA PHE A 593 -8.91 -20.54 1.27
C PHE A 593 -8.63 -20.86 -0.20
N THR A 594 -8.00 -19.95 -0.94
CA THR A 594 -7.54 -20.19 -2.32
C THR A 594 -6.56 -21.35 -2.35
N ALA A 595 -5.71 -21.48 -1.33
CA ALA A 595 -4.83 -22.63 -1.23
C ALA A 595 -5.61 -23.94 -1.14
N LEU A 596 -6.76 -23.94 -0.48
CA LEU A 596 -7.71 -25.05 -0.38
C LEU A 596 -8.64 -25.22 -1.60
N GLY A 597 -8.51 -24.37 -2.63
CA GLY A 597 -9.37 -24.41 -3.81
C GLY A 597 -10.76 -23.80 -3.60
N LYS A 598 -10.93 -22.96 -2.59
CA LYS A 598 -12.16 -22.21 -2.30
C LYS A 598 -11.94 -20.72 -2.48
N SER A 599 -13.01 -19.97 -2.75
CA SER A 599 -12.97 -18.50 -2.81
C SER A 599 -13.97 -17.88 -1.86
N ILE A 600 -13.60 -16.76 -1.24
CA ILE A 600 -14.52 -15.96 -0.42
C ILE A 600 -15.42 -15.18 -1.38
N VAL A 601 -16.74 -15.36 -1.27
CA VAL A 601 -17.73 -14.65 -2.08
C VAL A 601 -18.35 -13.46 -1.36
N ASN A 602 -18.40 -13.52 -0.03
CA ASN A 602 -18.94 -12.45 0.82
C ASN A 602 -18.39 -12.58 2.25
N TYR A 603 -18.49 -11.52 3.04
CA TYR A 603 -18.22 -11.55 4.47
C TYR A 603 -19.05 -10.53 5.25
N ASN A 604 -19.31 -10.83 6.51
CA ASN A 604 -19.91 -9.91 7.48
C ASN A 604 -19.02 -9.82 8.72
N PHE A 605 -18.86 -8.62 9.26
CA PHE A 605 -18.15 -8.42 10.52
C PHE A 605 -19.08 -7.83 11.57
N TYR A 606 -19.24 -8.55 12.67
CA TYR A 606 -20.10 -8.18 13.79
C TYR A 606 -19.23 -7.76 14.97
N VAL A 607 -19.19 -6.46 15.27
CA VAL A 607 -18.43 -5.90 16.38
C VAL A 607 -19.11 -6.29 17.70
N GLU A 608 -18.36 -6.92 18.59
CA GLU A 608 -18.79 -7.30 19.95
C GLU A 608 -18.23 -6.32 21.00
N LEU A 609 -16.97 -5.91 20.83
CA LEU A 609 -16.29 -4.90 21.64
C LEU A 609 -15.86 -3.76 20.71
N GLU A 610 -16.22 -2.54 21.06
CA GLU A 610 -15.92 -1.36 20.25
C GLU A 610 -15.10 -0.37 21.09
N ASP A 611 -13.93 0.00 20.57
CA ASP A 611 -13.02 0.98 21.16
C ASP A 611 -12.66 0.73 22.63
N VAL A 612 -12.57 -0.54 23.03
CA VAL A 612 -12.13 -0.91 24.38
C VAL A 612 -10.63 -0.70 24.53
N SER A 613 -10.19 -0.30 25.71
CA SER A 613 -8.75 -0.13 25.95
C SER A 613 -8.02 -1.47 25.82
N PHE A 614 -6.75 -1.48 25.40
CA PHE A 614 -6.00 -2.73 25.29
C PHE A 614 -5.91 -3.49 26.63
N ARG A 615 -5.93 -2.78 27.76
CA ARG A 615 -5.99 -3.41 29.08
C ARG A 615 -7.30 -4.16 29.28
N GLU A 616 -8.42 -3.48 29.08
CA GLU A 616 -9.76 -4.08 29.15
C GLU A 616 -9.93 -5.24 28.17
N PHE A 617 -9.32 -5.13 26.98
CA PHE A 617 -9.26 -6.23 26.02
C PHE A 617 -8.49 -7.43 26.58
N VAL A 618 -7.33 -7.22 27.22
CA VAL A 618 -6.58 -8.30 27.89
C VAL A 618 -7.37 -8.90 29.05
N ASP A 619 -8.03 -8.08 29.85
CA ASP A 619 -8.91 -8.54 30.95
C ASP A 619 -10.05 -9.40 30.37
N TYR A 620 -10.67 -8.98 29.27
CA TYR A 620 -11.66 -9.77 28.53
C TYR A 620 -11.13 -11.14 28.06
N LEU A 621 -9.87 -11.22 27.63
CA LEU A 621 -9.25 -12.50 27.25
C LEU A 621 -9.20 -13.47 28.43
N TYR A 622 -8.86 -12.96 29.62
CA TYR A 622 -8.80 -13.73 30.85
C TYR A 622 -10.17 -14.18 31.35
N ASP A 623 -11.13 -13.25 31.41
CA ASP A 623 -12.48 -13.49 31.93
C ASP A 623 -13.25 -14.52 31.09
N ASN A 624 -12.96 -14.61 29.79
CA ASN A 624 -13.60 -15.54 28.88
C ASN A 624 -12.81 -16.84 28.68
N HIS A 625 -11.75 -17.06 29.47
CA HIS A 625 -10.87 -18.22 29.41
C HIS A 625 -10.43 -18.56 27.97
N LEU A 626 -10.09 -17.52 27.18
CA LEU A 626 -9.65 -17.72 25.81
C LEU A 626 -8.25 -18.33 25.84
N SER A 627 -8.13 -19.55 25.32
CA SER A 627 -6.93 -20.36 25.48
C SER A 627 -5.71 -19.81 24.72
N ASP A 628 -5.93 -19.18 23.57
CA ASP A 628 -4.84 -18.80 22.65
C ASP A 628 -5.13 -17.46 21.98
N VAL A 629 -4.11 -16.59 21.94
CA VAL A 629 -4.10 -15.38 21.11
C VAL A 629 -3.15 -15.58 19.94
N LEU A 630 -3.66 -15.35 18.73
CA LEU A 630 -2.82 -15.25 17.53
C LEU A 630 -2.65 -13.77 17.19
N VAL A 631 -1.42 -13.27 17.24
CA VAL A 631 -1.10 -11.92 16.78
C VAL A 631 -0.66 -12.00 15.32
N PHE A 632 -1.43 -11.36 14.44
CA PHE A 632 -1.08 -11.17 13.04
C PHE A 632 -0.32 -9.85 12.91
N SER A 633 1.00 -9.94 12.96
CA SER A 633 1.91 -8.84 12.71
C SER A 633 2.05 -8.65 11.21
N ASP A 634 1.40 -7.62 10.68
CA ASP A 634 1.49 -7.30 9.26
C ASP A 634 2.83 -6.63 8.95
N ARG A 635 3.73 -7.42 8.34
CA ARG A 635 4.98 -6.96 7.72
C ARG A 635 4.83 -6.79 6.20
N HIS A 636 3.59 -6.63 5.73
CA HIS A 636 3.10 -6.47 4.36
C HIS A 636 3.44 -7.61 3.39
N ARG A 637 4.73 -7.85 3.11
CA ARG A 637 5.15 -9.01 2.29
C ARG A 637 4.90 -10.34 2.99
N SER A 638 4.77 -10.28 4.30
CA SER A 638 4.48 -11.42 5.13
C SER A 638 3.62 -11.04 6.30
N ILE A 639 2.80 -11.98 6.74
CA ILE A 639 2.21 -11.94 8.07
C ILE A 639 3.12 -12.77 8.97
N THR A 640 3.64 -12.15 10.03
CA THR A 640 4.23 -12.93 11.12
C THR A 640 3.10 -13.26 12.08
N ILE A 641 2.84 -14.56 12.24
CA ILE A 641 1.83 -15.11 13.11
C ILE A 641 2.53 -15.51 14.39
N ILE A 642 2.20 -14.83 15.47
CA ILE A 642 2.78 -15.07 16.80
C ILE A 642 1.70 -15.67 17.66
N ARG A 643 1.91 -16.91 18.13
CA ARG A 643 1.00 -17.58 19.04
C ARG A 643 1.45 -17.36 20.47
N LEU A 644 0.54 -16.80 21.25
CA LEU A 644 0.72 -16.50 22.67
C LEU A 644 -0.29 -17.32 23.47
N ILE A 645 0.17 -17.93 24.55
CA ILE A 645 -0.68 -18.63 25.51
C ILE A 645 -0.69 -17.88 26.85
N PRO A 646 -1.79 -17.92 27.61
CA PRO A 646 -1.85 -17.36 28.95
C PRO A 646 -0.90 -18.10 29.90
N PRO A 647 -0.56 -17.51 31.05
CA PRO A 647 0.32 -18.14 32.04
C PRO A 647 -0.29 -19.45 32.58
N PRO A 648 0.53 -20.46 32.89
CA PRO A 648 0.08 -21.82 33.21
C PRO A 648 -0.85 -21.95 34.43
N ASP A 649 -0.85 -20.97 35.36
CA ASP A 649 -1.56 -21.09 36.65
C ASP A 649 -2.61 -19.99 36.89
N GLY A 650 -3.18 -19.37 35.85
CA GLY A 650 -4.20 -18.31 36.03
C GLY A 650 -3.75 -17.15 36.92
N GLY A 651 -2.42 -16.97 37.04
CA GLY A 651 -1.80 -16.00 37.92
C GLY A 651 -2.25 -14.60 37.55
N VAL A 652 -2.88 -13.92 38.51
CA VAL A 652 -3.31 -12.52 38.38
C VAL A 652 -2.09 -11.68 37.94
N PRO A 653 -2.18 -10.90 36.85
CA PRO A 653 -1.07 -10.12 36.35
C PRO A 653 -0.63 -9.05 37.38
N VAL A 654 0.68 -8.86 37.52
CA VAL A 654 1.34 -7.95 38.48
C VAL A 654 1.20 -6.48 38.09
#